data_AF-A0A932D2I9-F1
#
_entry.id   AF-A0A932D2I9-F1
#
_cell.length_a   1.000
_cell.length_b   1.000
_cell.length_c   1.000
_cell.angle_alpha   90.00
_cell.angle_beta   90.00
_cell.angle_gamma   90.00
#
_symmetry.space_group_name_H-M   'P 1'
#
loop_
_entity.id
_entity.type
_entity.pdbx_description
1 polymer ?
#
loop_
_entity_poly.entity_id
_entity_poly.type
_entity_poly.pdbx_seq_one_letter_code
_entity_poly.pdbx_strand_id
1 'polypeptide(L)'
;MGAIRTLVLVLASQAWACSGGPGAVTPSGVSVVPGRAAGSRAGAAGWAALSGKRPISLAARPGDIVLDNRRTQAVIAAARRRPGFGELRGSLVDIGVHDLSTDKLRRFVPSLEIEGSRRRVTVDEVRPVRGSLVPAVEVNGTVRWRRARFRIRTVFRLPGPTDAIEVVTRVESHAQRSVRMRVVDEVAWDDAPAFVPGIGRIERSRSASVAWFARAHSAVSYAYAARAAVDVRFEVEPMHGGPNLARAIVRSAQTRVPRGGTLRVVRELVAVRGDVALAAAAVSRRRGLALERVRGRTEGLGPGALLSVLDAAERPVVEVHLPADGSFAFDLPAGVYFLETATFGRRPPPRRRIEVGAGITPFVLLPAPDAPSVLAVTVEDGQTGMPMPGRIVVRGRWPTPDPTLGPRGQATGAGYAAHTRTGDIALTLPAGTYRVGVSHGPEWTISGKDVLVRPGDRIAIEAELTRALETPGLVSCDLHLHAAPSPDSQTSIEDRVVSLVAEGVEFAAATDHNHVTDYQPIIDAMGLRGQLVAVSGDEVTTDDPYVGHFNVYPFAGGGPDGDPRVPFAGRTPPEIFSAVRSQAPQAILQVNHPWGDNATGYFVLFGLDTRTGRAEVPYFDLGFDAIEVWNGMWLGDATIMGDQLEGWMQLLALGHRFVGTGNSDSHHMVNQWAGYPRTYALVAEDDPERLVAQEVIDALRAGRAFVTTGPIVRLEVGGGLPGDTVRATDGNVEVVVGIEAAPWVDVRRLVVWVGGRPGEPVPVPPRPAGTALAFEHRVTVPVPWDTFVLVTVEGDFPAHEVLPQFAVGPRAFTNPVWVDANGDGAVDLAPAAPETRADAGGGPALEAHAGDGGAAVSDAATPSADQ
;
A
#
# COMPACT_ATOMS: atom_id res chain seq x y z
N MET A 1 -14.74 -10.40 -70.28
CA MET A 1 -15.57 -9.50 -71.11
C MET A 1 -17.03 -9.82 -70.88
N GLY A 2 -17.89 -8.82 -70.64
CA GLY A 2 -19.35 -8.90 -70.46
C GLY A 2 -19.82 -8.80 -68.99
N ALA A 3 -19.99 -7.63 -68.37
CA ALA A 3 -21.03 -6.59 -68.52
C ALA A 3 -22.40 -7.03 -67.94
N ILE A 4 -22.73 -6.76 -66.66
CA ILE A 4 -23.44 -5.58 -66.06
C ILE A 4 -24.93 -5.44 -66.47
N ARG A 5 -25.85 -5.49 -65.47
CA ARG A 5 -26.88 -4.47 -65.07
C ARG A 5 -28.06 -5.12 -64.32
N THR A 6 -28.19 -4.90 -63.01
CA THR A 6 -28.97 -3.84 -62.33
C THR A 6 -30.49 -4.01 -62.45
N LEU A 7 -31.14 -4.41 -61.34
CA LEU A 7 -32.59 -4.27 -61.14
C LEU A 7 -32.83 -3.64 -59.76
N VAL A 8 -33.54 -2.50 -59.75
CA VAL A 8 -34.02 -1.79 -58.56
C VAL A 8 -35.46 -2.21 -58.28
N LEU A 9 -35.75 -2.43 -57.00
CA LEU A 9 -37.01 -2.84 -56.37
C LEU A 9 -38.18 -1.86 -56.58
N VAL A 10 -39.38 -2.38 -56.24
CA VAL A 10 -40.59 -1.77 -55.57
C VAL A 10 -41.82 -2.42 -56.24
N LEU A 11 -42.77 -3.15 -55.63
CA LEU A 11 -43.49 -3.12 -54.34
C LEU A 11 -44.24 -4.46 -54.15
N ALA A 12 -44.50 -4.87 -52.91
CA ALA A 12 -45.85 -5.10 -52.36
C ALA A 12 -45.85 -6.09 -51.19
N SER A 13 -46.52 -5.65 -50.13
CA SER A 13 -46.88 -6.31 -48.89
C SER A 13 -47.58 -7.67 -49.03
N GLN A 14 -47.29 -8.61 -48.13
CA GLN A 14 -48.32 -9.40 -47.44
C GLN A 14 -47.77 -9.96 -46.11
N ALA A 15 -48.52 -9.72 -45.04
CA ALA A 15 -48.24 -10.19 -43.69
C ALA A 15 -48.71 -11.64 -43.52
N TRP A 16 -47.84 -12.51 -43.03
CA TRP A 16 -48.21 -13.78 -42.39
C TRP A 16 -47.40 -13.92 -41.10
N ALA A 17 -48.13 -14.03 -39.99
CA ALA A 17 -47.60 -14.31 -38.68
C ALA A 17 -47.30 -15.81 -38.57
N CYS A 18 -46.06 -16.17 -38.25
CA CYS A 18 -45.71 -17.45 -37.63
C CYS A 18 -44.51 -17.25 -36.70
N SER A 19 -44.70 -17.80 -35.50
CA SER A 19 -43.84 -17.87 -34.33
C SER A 19 -42.49 -18.55 -34.57
N GLY A 20 -41.45 -18.05 -33.87
CA GLY A 20 -40.20 -18.79 -33.61
C GLY A 20 -39.07 -18.51 -34.61
N GLY A 21 -38.19 -17.57 -34.28
CA GLY A 21 -36.97 -17.27 -35.05
C GLY A 21 -35.86 -16.70 -34.16
N PRO A 22 -34.58 -16.93 -34.51
CA PRO A 22 -33.41 -16.80 -33.65
C PRO A 22 -33.08 -15.36 -33.29
N GLY A 23 -32.47 -15.18 -32.11
CA GLY A 23 -32.19 -13.90 -31.46
C GLY A 23 -31.65 -12.82 -32.40
N ALA A 24 -32.43 -11.76 -32.55
CA ALA A 24 -32.01 -10.52 -33.19
C ALA A 24 -30.82 -9.92 -32.44
N VAL A 25 -29.67 -9.87 -33.11
CA VAL A 25 -28.51 -9.09 -32.69
C VAL A 25 -28.90 -7.61 -32.74
N THR A 26 -28.96 -6.95 -31.59
CA THR A 26 -29.12 -5.49 -31.53
C THR A 26 -27.88 -4.80 -32.11
N PRO A 27 -28.01 -3.75 -32.98
CA PRO A 27 -26.88 -3.11 -33.67
C PRO A 27 -25.96 -2.24 -32.81
N SER A 28 -26.25 -2.08 -31.52
CA SER A 28 -25.46 -1.24 -30.63
C SER A 28 -24.52 -2.14 -29.84
N GLY A 29 -23.20 -1.97 -29.97
CA GLY A 29 -22.19 -2.55 -29.08
C GLY A 29 -22.30 -2.00 -27.64
N VAL A 30 -23.50 -2.03 -27.07
CA VAL A 30 -23.87 -1.56 -25.74
C VAL A 30 -24.73 -2.64 -25.11
N SER A 31 -24.36 -3.10 -23.91
CA SER A 31 -25.13 -4.08 -23.15
C SER A 31 -25.19 -3.71 -21.68
N VAL A 32 -26.27 -4.11 -21.00
CA VAL A 32 -26.42 -3.99 -19.55
C VAL A 32 -26.19 -5.35 -18.92
N VAL A 33 -25.37 -5.43 -17.87
CA VAL A 33 -25.13 -6.68 -17.13
C VAL A 33 -26.40 -7.07 -16.38
N PRO A 34 -26.96 -8.27 -16.58
CA PRO A 34 -28.22 -8.64 -15.93
C PRO A 34 -28.06 -8.91 -14.42
N GLY A 35 -29.17 -8.76 -13.69
CA GLY A 35 -29.30 -9.20 -12.29
C GLY A 35 -29.32 -10.72 -12.15
N ARG A 36 -28.92 -11.25 -10.99
CA ARG A 36 -29.15 -12.66 -10.64
C ARG A 36 -30.65 -12.97 -10.72
N ALA A 37 -31.04 -13.96 -11.52
CA ALA A 37 -32.36 -14.58 -11.38
C ALA A 37 -32.33 -15.43 -10.10
N ALA A 38 -33.40 -15.39 -9.30
CA ALA A 38 -33.53 -16.24 -8.12
C ALA A 38 -33.42 -17.72 -8.55
N GLY A 39 -32.38 -18.42 -8.10
CA GLY A 39 -32.22 -19.87 -8.27
C GLY A 39 -31.09 -20.38 -9.17
N SER A 40 -30.22 -19.56 -9.76
CA SER A 40 -29.08 -20.06 -10.56
C SER A 40 -27.72 -19.82 -9.90
N ARG A 41 -26.82 -20.82 -9.95
CA ARG A 41 -25.45 -20.80 -9.39
C ARG A 41 -24.43 -19.99 -10.21
N ALA A 42 -24.86 -19.26 -11.24
CA ALA A 42 -23.93 -18.63 -12.18
C ALA A 42 -23.86 -17.11 -11.96
N GLY A 43 -22.70 -16.61 -11.52
CA GLY A 43 -22.37 -15.17 -11.42
C GLY A 43 -22.05 -14.54 -12.78
N ALA A 44 -21.44 -13.35 -12.81
CA ALA A 44 -21.09 -12.60 -14.03
C ALA A 44 -20.32 -13.44 -15.08
N ALA A 45 -19.51 -14.41 -14.64
CA ALA A 45 -18.84 -15.40 -15.49
C ALA A 45 -19.82 -16.29 -16.30
N GLY A 46 -21.03 -16.52 -15.82
CA GLY A 46 -22.07 -17.32 -16.49
C GLY A 46 -22.83 -16.59 -17.60
N TRP A 47 -22.82 -15.25 -17.61
CA TRP A 47 -23.53 -14.48 -18.64
C TRP A 47 -22.85 -14.54 -20.02
N ALA A 48 -21.52 -14.62 -20.05
CA ALA A 48 -20.77 -14.78 -21.29
C ALA A 48 -21.05 -16.13 -21.96
N ALA A 49 -21.18 -17.20 -21.17
CA ALA A 49 -21.51 -18.54 -21.66
C ALA A 49 -22.93 -18.66 -22.25
N LEU A 50 -23.88 -17.85 -21.77
CA LEU A 50 -25.29 -17.90 -22.17
C LEU A 50 -25.65 -16.96 -23.34
N SER A 51 -24.82 -15.97 -23.66
CA SER A 51 -25.14 -14.92 -24.65
C SER A 51 -24.42 -15.06 -26.00
N GLY A 52 -23.53 -16.05 -26.17
CA GLY A 52 -22.71 -16.21 -27.39
C GLY A 52 -21.73 -15.06 -27.63
N LYS A 53 -21.53 -14.18 -26.65
CA LYS A 53 -20.59 -13.06 -26.69
C LYS A 53 -19.27 -13.47 -26.04
N ARG A 54 -18.15 -13.00 -26.60
CA ARG A 54 -16.78 -13.35 -26.20
C ARG A 54 -16.57 -13.15 -24.68
N PRO A 55 -15.75 -14.01 -24.02
CA PRO A 55 -15.60 -13.97 -22.56
C PRO A 55 -15.17 -12.59 -22.08
N ILE A 56 -15.96 -12.02 -21.17
CA ILE A 56 -15.70 -10.74 -20.52
C ILE A 56 -14.78 -11.04 -19.33
N SER A 57 -13.53 -10.58 -19.39
CA SER A 57 -12.59 -10.60 -18.26
C SER A 57 -12.74 -9.38 -17.33
N LEU A 58 -13.75 -8.54 -17.59
CA LEU A 58 -13.94 -7.25 -16.94
C LEU A 58 -14.66 -7.40 -15.59
N ALA A 59 -14.30 -6.58 -14.60
CA ALA A 59 -14.86 -6.55 -13.24
C ALA A 59 -16.30 -5.97 -13.18
N ALA A 60 -17.12 -6.30 -14.18
CA ALA A 60 -18.48 -5.80 -14.35
C ALA A 60 -19.42 -6.43 -13.32
N ARG A 61 -20.25 -5.60 -12.69
CA ARG A 61 -21.29 -6.02 -11.73
C ARG A 61 -22.68 -5.92 -12.38
N PRO A 62 -23.67 -6.66 -11.87
CA PRO A 62 -25.06 -6.50 -12.29
C PRO A 62 -25.51 -5.03 -12.33
N GLY A 63 -26.14 -4.63 -13.42
CA GLY A 63 -26.60 -3.27 -13.68
C GLY A 63 -25.60 -2.38 -14.41
N ASP A 64 -24.31 -2.73 -14.46
CA ASP A 64 -23.31 -1.94 -15.20
C ASP A 64 -23.57 -1.95 -16.71
N ILE A 65 -23.05 -0.93 -17.40
CA ILE A 65 -23.19 -0.80 -18.85
C ILE A 65 -21.84 -1.06 -19.50
N VAL A 66 -21.80 -2.04 -20.40
CA VAL A 66 -20.64 -2.43 -21.19
C VAL A 66 -20.74 -1.77 -22.57
N LEU A 67 -19.71 -1.04 -22.96
CA LEU A 67 -19.45 -0.60 -24.33
C LEU A 67 -18.49 -1.58 -24.99
N ASP A 68 -18.76 -1.94 -26.24
CA ASP A 68 -18.02 -2.96 -26.98
C ASP A 68 -17.83 -2.52 -28.44
N ASN A 69 -16.61 -2.65 -28.95
CA ASN A 69 -16.28 -2.58 -30.37
C ASN A 69 -15.44 -3.82 -30.77
N ARG A 70 -14.90 -3.89 -32.00
CA ARG A 70 -14.13 -5.08 -32.41
C ARG A 70 -12.75 -5.25 -31.74
N ARG A 71 -12.24 -4.24 -31.03
CA ARG A 71 -10.89 -4.20 -30.42
C ARG A 71 -10.89 -3.99 -28.90
N THR A 72 -11.86 -3.29 -28.36
CA THR A 72 -11.90 -2.82 -26.97
C THR A 72 -13.30 -3.00 -26.39
N GLN A 73 -13.33 -3.28 -25.09
CA GLN A 73 -14.52 -3.20 -24.25
C GLN A 73 -14.26 -2.24 -23.08
N ALA A 74 -15.31 -1.60 -22.60
CA ALA A 74 -15.25 -0.68 -21.47
C ALA A 74 -16.49 -0.82 -20.59
N VAL A 75 -16.33 -0.71 -19.27
CA VAL A 75 -17.42 -0.84 -18.30
C VAL A 75 -17.67 0.49 -17.60
N ILE A 76 -18.93 0.92 -17.61
CA ILE A 76 -19.40 2.11 -16.91
C ILE A 76 -20.30 1.66 -15.77
N ALA A 77 -19.93 2.02 -14.55
CA ALA A 77 -20.70 1.66 -13.36
C ALA A 77 -22.02 2.45 -13.33
N ALA A 78 -23.15 1.74 -13.29
CA ALA A 78 -24.48 2.37 -13.26
C ALA A 78 -25.14 2.32 -11.87
N ALA A 79 -24.81 1.29 -11.09
CA ALA A 79 -25.22 1.14 -9.70
C ALA A 79 -24.29 1.93 -8.76
N ARG A 80 -24.80 2.28 -7.57
CA ARG A 80 -23.97 2.84 -6.51
C ARG A 80 -23.05 1.76 -5.95
N ARG A 81 -21.74 2.03 -5.89
CA ARG A 81 -20.75 1.16 -5.24
C ARG A 81 -19.53 1.95 -4.79
N ARG A 82 -18.91 1.50 -3.69
CA ARG A 82 -17.76 2.15 -3.02
C ARG A 82 -16.68 1.13 -2.61
N PRO A 83 -15.76 0.77 -3.51
CA PRO A 83 -14.57 0.01 -3.15
C PRO A 83 -13.44 0.95 -2.71
N GLY A 84 -12.96 0.80 -1.46
CA GLY A 84 -11.81 1.51 -0.89
C GLY A 84 -11.98 3.03 -0.73
N PHE A 85 -11.96 3.79 -1.84
CA PHE A 85 -11.86 5.27 -1.80
C PHE A 85 -12.87 6.01 -2.71
N GLY A 86 -14.16 5.67 -2.69
CA GLY A 86 -15.21 6.58 -3.17
C GLY A 86 -16.29 5.98 -4.07
N GLU A 87 -17.31 6.78 -4.37
CA GLU A 87 -18.47 6.35 -5.19
C GLU A 87 -18.14 6.27 -6.69
N LEU A 88 -18.39 5.11 -7.30
CA LEU A 88 -18.07 4.83 -8.70
C LEU A 88 -19.25 5.00 -9.67
N ARG A 89 -20.45 5.37 -9.20
CA ARG A 89 -21.60 5.53 -10.09
C ARG A 89 -21.30 6.59 -11.16
N GLY A 90 -21.50 6.24 -12.43
CA GLY A 90 -21.22 7.10 -13.57
C GLY A 90 -19.74 7.18 -13.99
N SER A 91 -18.88 6.35 -13.38
CA SER A 91 -17.45 6.29 -13.66
C SER A 91 -17.12 5.17 -14.65
N LEU A 92 -16.05 5.34 -15.42
CA LEU A 92 -15.43 4.25 -16.17
C LEU A 92 -14.59 3.45 -15.17
N VAL A 93 -14.92 2.18 -15.01
CA VAL A 93 -14.40 1.31 -13.95
C VAL A 93 -13.53 0.18 -14.49
N ASP A 94 -13.51 0.01 -15.82
CA ASP A 94 -12.72 -1.01 -16.49
C ASP A 94 -12.62 -0.67 -18.00
N ILE A 95 -11.47 -0.94 -18.61
CA ILE A 95 -11.27 -0.89 -20.06
C ILE A 95 -10.26 -1.97 -20.49
N GLY A 96 -10.67 -2.85 -21.39
CA GLY A 96 -9.84 -3.96 -21.86
C GLY A 96 -9.75 -4.02 -23.38
N VAL A 97 -8.64 -4.56 -23.90
CA VAL A 97 -8.51 -4.96 -25.30
C VAL A 97 -8.97 -6.42 -25.41
N HIS A 98 -9.72 -6.77 -26.46
CA HIS A 98 -10.20 -8.15 -26.65
C HIS A 98 -9.03 -9.15 -26.60
N ASP A 99 -9.28 -10.32 -25.99
CA ASP A 99 -8.35 -11.46 -25.82
C ASP A 99 -7.30 -11.33 -24.68
N LEU A 100 -7.53 -10.46 -23.69
CA LEU A 100 -6.74 -10.37 -22.46
C LEU A 100 -7.60 -10.62 -21.22
N SER A 101 -7.09 -11.41 -20.28
CA SER A 101 -7.76 -11.74 -19.02
C SER A 101 -7.43 -10.79 -17.86
N THR A 102 -6.58 -9.78 -18.09
CA THR A 102 -6.05 -8.91 -17.03
C THR A 102 -6.53 -7.46 -17.19
N ASP A 103 -7.34 -6.99 -16.24
CA ASP A 103 -7.68 -5.57 -16.01
C ASP A 103 -6.93 -5.06 -14.78
N LYS A 104 -6.52 -3.78 -14.82
CA LYS A 104 -5.82 -3.06 -13.76
C LYS A 104 -6.26 -1.59 -13.64
N LEU A 105 -7.27 -1.14 -14.39
CA LEU A 105 -7.86 0.19 -14.22
C LEU A 105 -8.83 0.13 -13.04
N ARG A 106 -8.56 0.86 -11.96
CA ARG A 106 -9.47 0.91 -10.81
C ARG A 106 -10.62 1.89 -11.02
N ARG A 107 -10.29 3.07 -11.53
CA ARG A 107 -11.28 4.14 -11.68
C ARG A 107 -10.84 5.21 -12.67
N PHE A 108 -11.84 5.77 -13.33
CA PHE A 108 -11.82 7.06 -14.00
C PHE A 108 -13.08 7.81 -13.57
N VAL A 109 -12.93 8.79 -12.68
CA VAL A 109 -14.04 9.53 -12.04
C VAL A 109 -14.04 11.00 -12.46
N PRO A 110 -14.97 11.43 -13.32
CA PRO A 110 -15.15 12.84 -13.65
C PRO A 110 -15.70 13.65 -12.47
N SER A 111 -15.09 14.80 -12.20
CA SER A 111 -15.46 15.77 -11.17
C SER A 111 -15.37 17.20 -11.71
N LEU A 112 -15.79 18.18 -10.90
CA LEU A 112 -15.78 19.59 -11.28
C LEU A 112 -15.11 20.44 -10.20
N GLU A 113 -14.22 21.35 -10.59
CA GLU A 113 -13.69 22.38 -9.70
C GLU A 113 -14.26 23.74 -10.10
N ILE A 114 -14.75 24.49 -9.10
CA ILE A 114 -15.42 25.78 -9.28
C ILE A 114 -14.78 26.79 -8.34
N GLU A 115 -14.24 27.87 -8.90
CA GLU A 115 -13.54 28.93 -8.15
C GLU A 115 -12.47 28.39 -7.18
N GLY A 116 -11.73 27.36 -7.59
CA GLY A 116 -10.68 26.72 -6.77
C GLY A 116 -11.17 25.60 -5.85
N SER A 117 -12.49 25.42 -5.68
CA SER A 117 -13.04 24.34 -4.85
C SER A 117 -13.45 23.13 -5.69
N ARG A 118 -12.83 21.96 -5.44
CA ARG A 118 -13.27 20.68 -6.02
C ARG A 118 -14.65 20.31 -5.47
N ARG A 119 -15.53 19.81 -6.34
CA ARG A 119 -16.88 19.36 -6.02
C ARG A 119 -17.16 18.03 -6.71
N ARG A 120 -17.65 17.07 -5.93
CA ARG A 120 -18.11 15.78 -6.45
C ARG A 120 -19.42 15.99 -7.24
N VAL A 121 -19.56 15.27 -8.35
CA VAL A 121 -20.78 15.28 -9.14
C VAL A 121 -21.78 14.34 -8.50
N THR A 122 -22.98 14.83 -8.19
CA THR A 122 -24.11 13.97 -7.87
C THR A 122 -24.64 13.39 -9.18
N VAL A 123 -24.44 12.09 -9.40
CA VAL A 123 -24.95 11.42 -10.61
C VAL A 123 -26.44 11.18 -10.47
N ASP A 124 -27.20 11.84 -11.34
CA ASP A 124 -28.66 11.75 -11.40
C ASP A 124 -29.06 10.50 -12.20
N GLU A 125 -28.42 10.29 -13.36
CA GLU A 125 -28.78 9.25 -14.32
C GLU A 125 -27.54 8.70 -15.06
N VAL A 126 -27.52 7.39 -15.30
CA VAL A 126 -26.55 6.70 -16.17
C VAL A 126 -27.36 5.89 -17.18
N ARG A 127 -27.20 6.16 -18.48
CA ARG A 127 -28.02 5.49 -19.51
C ARG A 127 -27.28 5.25 -20.83
N PRO A 128 -27.59 4.16 -21.56
CA PRO A 128 -27.17 3.97 -22.94
C PRO A 128 -27.72 5.08 -23.86
N VAL A 129 -26.91 5.56 -24.81
CA VAL A 129 -27.37 6.48 -25.85
C VAL A 129 -28.04 5.68 -26.98
N ARG A 130 -29.38 5.74 -27.05
CA ARG A 130 -30.16 5.05 -28.08
C ARG A 130 -29.98 5.67 -29.47
N GLY A 131 -29.97 4.84 -30.51
CA GLY A 131 -29.87 5.29 -31.92
C GLY A 131 -28.52 5.86 -32.33
N SER A 132 -27.50 5.78 -31.47
CA SER A 132 -26.14 6.20 -31.80
C SER A 132 -25.45 5.20 -32.72
N LEU A 133 -24.80 5.69 -33.79
CA LEU A 133 -23.90 4.89 -34.64
C LEU A 133 -22.61 4.47 -33.92
N VAL A 134 -22.31 5.11 -32.79
CA VAL A 134 -21.16 4.84 -31.93
C VAL A 134 -21.66 4.34 -30.57
N PRO A 135 -21.24 3.17 -30.08
CA PRO A 135 -21.52 2.74 -28.72
C PRO A 135 -21.22 3.85 -27.71
N ALA A 136 -22.23 4.26 -26.93
CA ALA A 136 -22.06 5.36 -25.99
C ALA A 136 -22.96 5.25 -24.76
N VAL A 137 -22.42 5.72 -23.63
CA VAL A 137 -23.13 5.90 -22.36
C VAL A 137 -23.14 7.37 -22.00
N GLU A 138 -24.30 7.87 -21.60
CA GLU A 138 -24.49 9.21 -21.07
C GLU A 138 -24.66 9.15 -19.56
N VAL A 139 -23.90 10.00 -18.88
CA VAL A 139 -23.96 10.22 -17.43
C VAL A 139 -24.38 11.67 -17.21
N ASN A 140 -25.57 11.85 -16.65
CA ASN A 140 -26.10 13.15 -16.27
C ASN A 140 -25.95 13.33 -14.76
N GLY A 141 -25.43 14.48 -14.35
CA GLY A 141 -25.26 14.79 -12.95
C GLY A 141 -25.29 16.27 -12.68
N THR A 142 -25.31 16.60 -11.40
CA THR A 142 -25.40 17.98 -10.93
C THR A 142 -24.35 18.30 -9.88
N VAL A 143 -23.92 19.55 -9.88
CA VAL A 143 -23.08 20.13 -8.83
C VAL A 143 -23.77 21.39 -8.31
N ARG A 144 -23.78 21.55 -6.99
CA ARG A 144 -24.21 22.77 -6.32
C ARG A 144 -23.00 23.48 -5.74
N TRP A 145 -22.93 24.79 -5.94
CA TRP A 145 -21.92 25.65 -5.31
C TRP A 145 -22.55 26.98 -4.94
N ARG A 146 -22.57 27.28 -3.63
CA ARG A 146 -23.34 28.39 -3.06
C ARG A 146 -24.80 28.33 -3.55
N ARG A 147 -25.31 29.41 -4.15
CA ARG A 147 -26.67 29.49 -4.72
C ARG A 147 -26.77 29.07 -6.19
N ALA A 148 -25.66 28.64 -6.82
CA ALA A 148 -25.62 28.27 -8.23
C ALA A 148 -25.69 26.74 -8.42
N ARG A 149 -26.36 26.32 -9.50
CA ARG A 149 -26.42 24.93 -9.96
C ARG A 149 -25.64 24.79 -11.27
N PHE A 150 -24.99 23.66 -11.43
CA PHE A 150 -24.24 23.28 -12.62
C PHE A 150 -24.78 21.94 -13.10
N ARG A 151 -25.14 21.85 -14.38
CA ARG A 151 -25.52 20.58 -15.01
C ARG A 151 -24.31 20.03 -15.73
N ILE A 152 -24.03 18.76 -15.49
CA ILE A 152 -22.88 18.06 -16.05
C ILE A 152 -23.41 16.91 -16.87
N ARG A 153 -22.96 16.85 -18.12
CA ARG A 153 -23.23 15.74 -19.02
C ARG A 153 -21.89 15.17 -19.48
N THR A 154 -21.59 13.95 -19.07
CA THR A 154 -20.43 13.20 -19.53
C THR A 154 -20.89 12.10 -20.47
N VAL A 155 -20.32 12.03 -21.66
CA VAL A 155 -20.61 10.97 -22.63
C VAL A 155 -19.33 10.18 -22.87
N PHE A 156 -19.38 8.89 -22.55
CA PHE A 156 -18.37 7.90 -22.89
C PHE A 156 -18.71 7.34 -24.27
N ARG A 157 -17.79 7.40 -25.23
CA ARG A 157 -18.01 6.96 -26.61
C ARG A 157 -16.90 6.01 -27.03
N LEU A 158 -17.27 4.87 -27.60
CA LEU A 158 -16.33 3.88 -28.09
C LEU A 158 -16.47 3.74 -29.62
N PRO A 159 -15.78 4.58 -30.41
CA PRO A 159 -15.86 4.56 -31.88
C PRO A 159 -15.37 3.23 -32.50
N GLY A 160 -15.66 3.02 -33.79
CA GLY A 160 -15.30 1.80 -34.55
C GLY A 160 -13.81 1.46 -34.46
N PRO A 161 -13.39 0.22 -34.80
CA PRO A 161 -12.31 -0.52 -34.12
C PRO A 161 -11.13 0.33 -33.63
N THR A 162 -11.28 0.93 -32.45
CA THR A 162 -10.24 1.70 -31.75
C THR A 162 -9.85 1.00 -30.46
N ASP A 163 -8.61 1.26 -30.04
CA ASP A 163 -7.99 0.98 -28.75
C ASP A 163 -8.26 2.10 -27.72
N ALA A 164 -9.26 2.97 -27.94
CA ALA A 164 -9.49 4.13 -27.08
C ALA A 164 -10.96 4.49 -26.92
N ILE A 165 -11.31 4.92 -25.71
CA ILE A 165 -12.60 5.50 -25.36
C ILE A 165 -12.48 7.04 -25.32
N GLU A 166 -13.40 7.73 -25.97
CA GLU A 166 -13.52 9.20 -25.91
C GLU A 166 -14.44 9.58 -24.75
N VAL A 167 -13.99 10.51 -23.90
CA VAL A 167 -14.78 11.05 -22.80
C VAL A 167 -15.05 12.53 -23.04
N VAL A 168 -16.31 12.87 -23.28
CA VAL A 168 -16.75 14.24 -23.55
C VAL A 168 -17.57 14.75 -22.38
N THR A 169 -17.07 15.75 -21.66
CA THR A 169 -17.80 16.37 -20.56
C THR A 169 -18.22 17.78 -20.95
N ARG A 170 -19.52 18.06 -20.86
CA ARG A 170 -20.11 19.38 -21.00
C ARG A 170 -20.65 19.83 -19.65
N VAL A 171 -20.32 21.06 -19.26
CA VAL A 171 -20.82 21.68 -18.03
C VAL A 171 -21.58 22.95 -18.39
N GLU A 172 -22.85 23.01 -18.00
CA GLU A 172 -23.72 24.17 -18.18
C GLU A 172 -23.82 24.94 -16.86
N SER A 173 -23.44 26.22 -16.88
CA SER A 173 -23.45 27.09 -15.70
C SER A 173 -24.77 27.83 -15.60
N HIS A 174 -25.51 27.62 -14.50
CA HIS A 174 -26.66 28.46 -14.13
C HIS A 174 -26.30 29.55 -13.11
N ALA A 175 -25.01 29.89 -13.00
CA ALA A 175 -24.56 30.99 -12.18
C ALA A 175 -25.00 32.34 -12.80
N GLN A 176 -25.37 33.29 -11.95
CA GLN A 176 -25.78 34.64 -12.37
C GLN A 176 -24.61 35.55 -12.77
N ARG A 177 -23.37 35.04 -12.66
CA ARG A 177 -22.11 35.74 -12.97
C ARG A 177 -21.13 34.81 -13.68
N SER A 178 -20.04 35.38 -14.20
CA SER A 178 -18.92 34.57 -14.69
C SER A 178 -18.26 33.79 -13.54
N VAL A 179 -17.86 32.56 -13.84
CA VAL A 179 -17.27 31.63 -12.87
C VAL A 179 -16.05 30.94 -13.48
N ARG A 180 -15.00 30.75 -12.69
CA ARG A 180 -13.86 29.92 -13.11
C ARG A 180 -14.18 28.46 -12.88
N MET A 181 -13.94 27.64 -13.89
CA MET A 181 -14.26 26.22 -13.88
C MET A 181 -13.18 25.41 -14.58
N ARG A 182 -12.98 24.17 -14.11
CA ARG A 182 -12.18 23.14 -14.78
C ARG A 182 -12.79 21.75 -14.51
N VAL A 183 -12.70 20.86 -15.49
CA VAL A 183 -13.01 19.44 -15.29
C VAL A 183 -11.83 18.82 -14.55
N VAL A 184 -12.13 18.01 -13.55
CA VAL A 184 -11.15 17.28 -12.77
C VAL A 184 -11.42 15.80 -12.94
N ASP A 185 -10.51 15.06 -13.56
CA ASP A 185 -10.62 13.60 -13.65
C ASP A 185 -9.70 12.98 -12.60
N GLU A 186 -10.23 11.99 -11.88
CA GLU A 186 -9.43 11.14 -11.01
C GLU A 186 -9.23 9.80 -11.71
N VAL A 187 -7.98 9.49 -12.01
CA VAL A 187 -7.58 8.24 -12.68
C VAL A 187 -6.69 7.46 -11.75
N ALA A 188 -6.97 6.16 -11.58
CA ALA A 188 -6.12 5.28 -10.79
C ALA A 188 -6.09 3.87 -11.36
N TRP A 189 -4.93 3.22 -11.23
CA TRP A 189 -4.62 1.88 -11.70
C TRP A 189 -3.57 1.22 -10.80
N ASP A 190 -3.53 -0.11 -10.82
CA ASP A 190 -2.68 -0.91 -9.92
C ASP A 190 -1.35 -1.36 -10.55
N ASP A 191 -0.49 -1.94 -9.71
CA ASP A 191 0.69 -2.77 -10.01
C ASP A 191 1.75 -2.12 -10.91
N ALA A 192 1.65 -0.80 -11.14
CA ALA A 192 2.59 -0.07 -11.99
C ALA A 192 2.50 1.45 -11.77
N PRO A 193 3.65 2.13 -11.66
CA PRO A 193 3.67 3.59 -11.58
C PRO A 193 3.13 4.23 -12.87
N ALA A 194 2.71 5.48 -12.75
CA ALA A 194 2.51 6.31 -13.92
C ALA A 194 3.87 6.60 -14.59
N PHE A 195 3.94 6.54 -15.91
CA PHE A 195 5.00 7.08 -16.75
C PHE A 195 4.56 8.41 -17.33
N VAL A 196 5.43 9.40 -17.22
CA VAL A 196 5.19 10.76 -17.70
C VAL A 196 6.33 11.18 -18.63
N PRO A 197 6.06 11.50 -19.90
CA PRO A 197 7.09 12.00 -20.82
C PRO A 197 7.79 13.24 -20.25
N GLY A 198 9.11 13.27 -20.36
CA GLY A 198 9.96 14.30 -19.78
C GLY A 198 10.36 14.05 -18.31
N ILE A 199 9.72 13.09 -17.64
CA ILE A 199 9.92 12.81 -16.20
C ILE A 199 10.30 11.34 -15.95
N GLY A 200 9.68 10.39 -16.67
CA GLY A 200 9.83 8.96 -16.43
C GLY A 200 8.75 8.40 -15.49
N ARG A 201 9.08 7.32 -14.78
CA ARG A 201 8.20 6.70 -13.77
C ARG A 201 8.01 7.63 -12.57
N ILE A 202 6.78 7.76 -12.11
CA ILE A 202 6.41 8.59 -10.97
C ILE A 202 6.41 7.74 -9.72
N GLU A 203 7.47 7.87 -8.93
CA GLU A 203 7.68 7.13 -7.67
C GLU A 203 7.40 7.97 -6.43
N ARG A 204 7.18 9.28 -6.59
CA ARG A 204 6.86 10.22 -5.51
C ARG A 204 5.82 11.23 -5.97
N SER A 205 5.00 11.70 -5.02
CA SER A 205 3.98 12.71 -5.25
C SER A 205 4.58 13.95 -5.91
N ARG A 206 4.03 14.38 -7.04
CA ARG A 206 4.48 15.56 -7.78
C ARG A 206 3.42 16.09 -8.74
N SER A 207 3.58 17.34 -9.17
CA SER A 207 2.75 17.90 -10.25
C SER A 207 3.53 18.00 -11.55
N ALA A 208 2.84 17.86 -12.67
CA ALA A 208 3.38 18.08 -14.00
C ALA A 208 2.29 18.61 -14.94
N SER A 209 2.67 19.48 -15.89
CA SER A 209 1.79 19.89 -16.98
C SER A 209 2.16 19.09 -18.22
N VAL A 210 1.26 18.21 -18.66
CA VAL A 210 1.56 17.22 -19.70
C VAL A 210 0.43 17.06 -20.70
N ALA A 211 0.78 16.63 -21.90
CA ALA A 211 -0.21 16.30 -22.92
C ALA A 211 -0.81 14.90 -22.73
N TRP A 212 -0.04 13.98 -22.15
CA TRP A 212 -0.45 12.62 -21.83
C TRP A 212 0.46 12.01 -20.76
N PHE A 213 -0.03 10.94 -20.14
CA PHE A 213 0.71 10.06 -19.24
C PHE A 213 0.14 8.65 -19.35
N ALA A 214 0.87 7.63 -18.90
CA ALA A 214 0.44 6.24 -19.03
C ALA A 214 0.78 5.39 -17.80
N ARG A 215 0.21 4.20 -17.70
CA ARG A 215 0.63 3.15 -16.76
C ARG A 215 1.84 2.38 -17.32
N ALA A 216 2.91 2.24 -16.54
CA ALA A 216 4.15 1.58 -16.97
C ALA A 216 4.14 0.06 -16.72
N HIS A 217 3.63 -0.75 -17.67
CA HIS A 217 3.54 -2.20 -17.51
C HIS A 217 3.83 -2.96 -18.82
N SER A 218 4.35 -4.18 -18.75
CA SER A 218 4.75 -4.97 -19.93
C SER A 218 3.59 -5.61 -20.69
N ALA A 219 2.54 -6.05 -19.99
CA ALA A 219 1.39 -6.73 -20.60
C ALA A 219 0.31 -5.80 -21.18
N VAL A 220 -0.13 -4.81 -20.41
CA VAL A 220 -1.20 -3.87 -20.77
C VAL A 220 -0.86 -2.48 -20.24
N SER A 221 -0.88 -1.49 -21.13
CA SER A 221 -0.64 -0.10 -20.79
C SER A 221 -1.89 0.74 -21.09
N TYR A 222 -2.22 1.64 -20.15
CA TYR A 222 -3.28 2.61 -20.31
C TYR A 222 -2.67 3.99 -20.46
N ALA A 223 -3.08 4.78 -21.44
CA ALA A 223 -2.66 6.17 -21.57
C ALA A 223 -3.86 7.12 -21.46
N TYR A 224 -3.75 8.09 -20.57
CA TYR A 224 -4.64 9.24 -20.54
C TYR A 224 -4.07 10.33 -21.45
N ALA A 225 -4.90 10.87 -22.34
CA ALA A 225 -4.53 11.97 -23.21
C ALA A 225 -5.62 13.04 -23.29
N ALA A 226 -5.21 14.29 -23.47
CA ALA A 226 -6.10 15.41 -23.75
C ALA A 226 -5.60 16.21 -24.96
N ARG A 227 -6.52 16.91 -25.65
CA ARG A 227 -6.18 17.72 -26.83
C ARG A 227 -5.22 18.86 -26.51
N ALA A 228 -5.38 19.47 -25.34
CA ALA A 228 -4.49 20.49 -24.80
C ALA A 228 -3.70 19.88 -23.62
N ALA A 229 -2.59 20.52 -23.26
CA ALA A 229 -1.90 20.18 -22.03
C ALA A 229 -2.85 20.29 -20.83
N VAL A 230 -2.71 19.37 -19.90
CA VAL A 230 -3.47 19.30 -18.66
C VAL A 230 -2.51 19.37 -17.49
N ASP A 231 -2.93 20.04 -16.42
CA ASP A 231 -2.17 20.06 -15.19
C ASP A 231 -2.54 18.80 -14.42
N VAL A 232 -1.56 17.94 -14.18
CA VAL A 232 -1.75 16.69 -13.47
C VAL A 232 -1.03 16.79 -12.13
N ARG A 233 -1.76 16.51 -11.05
CA ARG A 233 -1.16 16.21 -9.76
C ARG A 233 -1.14 14.71 -9.61
N PHE A 234 0.05 14.13 -9.57
CA PHE A 234 0.27 12.75 -9.20
C PHE A 234 0.38 12.70 -7.69
N GLU A 235 -0.59 12.03 -7.09
CA GLU A 235 -0.54 11.63 -5.70
C GLU A 235 -0.01 10.20 -5.72
N VAL A 236 1.23 10.07 -5.29
CA VAL A 236 1.81 8.79 -4.88
C VAL A 236 1.73 8.82 -3.38
N GLU A 237 0.98 7.90 -2.81
CA GLU A 237 0.82 7.74 -1.37
C GLU A 237 2.22 7.56 -0.75
N PRO A 238 2.74 8.58 -0.04
CA PRO A 238 4.14 8.56 0.41
C PRO A 238 4.38 7.54 1.53
N MET A 239 3.30 7.16 2.23
CA MET A 239 3.31 6.46 3.52
C MET A 239 3.58 4.95 3.37
N HIS A 240 3.35 4.34 2.19
CA HIS A 240 3.44 2.88 1.99
C HIS A 240 4.54 2.43 1.00
N GLY A 241 5.52 3.28 0.66
CA GLY A 241 6.71 2.84 -0.07
C GLY A 241 6.50 2.21 -1.48
N GLY A 242 5.28 2.25 -2.04
CA GLY A 242 4.93 1.67 -3.32
C GLY A 242 4.08 2.62 -4.20
N PRO A 243 4.35 2.73 -5.52
CA PRO A 243 3.51 3.47 -6.45
C PRO A 243 2.33 2.61 -6.93
N ASN A 244 1.38 2.26 -6.05
CA ASN A 244 0.33 1.27 -6.39
C ASN A 244 -1.07 1.83 -6.56
N LEU A 245 -1.37 2.97 -5.95
CA LEU A 245 -2.41 3.84 -6.47
C LEU A 245 -1.73 5.07 -7.06
N ALA A 246 -1.34 5.00 -8.34
CA ALA A 246 -0.99 6.21 -9.07
C ALA A 246 -2.27 7.00 -9.30
N ARG A 247 -2.66 7.82 -8.32
CA ARG A 247 -3.82 8.69 -8.44
C ARG A 247 -3.39 9.94 -9.18
N ALA A 248 -3.83 10.05 -10.42
CA ALA A 248 -3.68 11.27 -11.20
C ALA A 248 -4.94 12.12 -11.04
N ILE A 249 -4.80 13.27 -10.38
CA ILE A 249 -5.81 14.33 -10.40
C ILE A 249 -5.50 15.21 -11.61
N VAL A 250 -6.24 14.97 -12.69
CA VAL A 250 -6.06 15.67 -13.96
C VAL A 250 -6.97 16.88 -14.03
N ARG A 251 -6.40 18.06 -14.24
CA ARG A 251 -7.11 19.33 -14.30
C ARG A 251 -7.06 19.86 -15.73
N SER A 252 -8.23 20.05 -16.33
CA SER A 252 -8.32 20.74 -17.61
C SER A 252 -7.87 22.21 -17.48
N ALA A 253 -7.52 22.83 -18.60
CA ALA A 253 -7.23 24.26 -18.65
C ALA A 253 -8.33 25.09 -17.96
N GLN A 254 -7.91 25.96 -17.04
CA GLN A 254 -8.84 26.82 -16.31
C GLN A 254 -9.54 27.78 -17.27
N THR A 255 -10.87 27.76 -17.26
CA THR A 255 -11.67 28.61 -18.13
C THR A 255 -12.63 29.47 -17.30
N ARG A 256 -12.72 30.76 -17.60
CA ARG A 256 -13.76 31.63 -17.06
C ARG A 256 -15.00 31.52 -17.95
N VAL A 257 -16.02 30.84 -17.44
CA VAL A 257 -17.29 30.61 -18.16
C VAL A 257 -18.22 31.80 -17.89
N PRO A 258 -18.75 32.49 -18.91
CA PRO A 258 -19.68 33.60 -18.72
C PRO A 258 -21.04 33.13 -18.17
N ARG A 259 -21.89 34.08 -17.77
CA ARG A 259 -23.26 33.80 -17.32
C ARG A 259 -24.01 32.97 -18.37
N GLY A 260 -24.56 31.82 -17.97
CA GLY A 260 -25.26 30.90 -18.88
C GLY A 260 -24.36 30.18 -19.88
N GLY A 261 -23.04 30.35 -19.80
CA GLY A 261 -22.08 29.73 -20.70
C GLY A 261 -21.88 28.24 -20.43
N THR A 262 -21.18 27.58 -21.36
CA THR A 262 -20.87 26.15 -21.26
C THR A 262 -19.37 25.88 -21.39
N LEU A 263 -18.85 25.01 -20.54
CA LEU A 263 -17.52 24.42 -20.66
C LEU A 263 -17.64 23.07 -21.40
N ARG A 264 -16.74 22.80 -22.36
CA ARG A 264 -16.66 21.50 -23.04
C ARG A 264 -15.22 21.01 -23.03
N VAL A 265 -15.00 19.81 -22.49
CA VAL A 265 -13.69 19.17 -22.42
C VAL A 265 -13.76 17.78 -23.05
N VAL A 266 -12.75 17.44 -23.86
CA VAL A 266 -12.61 16.13 -24.53
C VAL A 266 -11.30 15.51 -24.09
N ARG A 267 -11.38 14.26 -23.62
CA ARG A 267 -10.26 13.45 -23.15
C ARG A 267 -10.38 12.06 -23.76
N GLU A 268 -9.27 11.34 -23.78
CA GLU A 268 -9.21 9.97 -24.28
C GLU A 268 -8.47 9.09 -23.27
N LEU A 269 -8.97 7.88 -23.10
CA LEU A 269 -8.23 6.81 -22.42
C LEU A 269 -7.95 5.72 -23.45
N VAL A 270 -6.68 5.44 -23.68
CA VAL A 270 -6.18 4.46 -24.65
C VAL A 270 -5.74 3.22 -23.89
N ALA A 271 -6.12 2.03 -24.34
CA ALA A 271 -5.70 0.75 -23.79
C ALA A 271 -4.98 -0.06 -24.86
N VAL A 272 -3.71 -0.39 -24.64
CA VAL A 272 -2.90 -1.17 -25.60
C VAL A 272 -2.39 -2.45 -24.97
N ARG A 273 -2.23 -3.49 -25.81
CA ARG A 273 -1.52 -4.71 -25.44
C ARG A 273 -0.02 -4.48 -25.60
N GLY A 274 0.69 -4.42 -24.47
CA GLY A 274 2.13 -4.20 -24.39
C GLY A 274 2.49 -3.00 -23.51
N ASP A 275 3.67 -2.46 -23.75
CA ASP A 275 4.28 -1.41 -22.93
C ASP A 275 3.88 0.03 -23.29
N VAL A 276 4.46 0.96 -22.55
CA VAL A 276 4.25 2.40 -22.68
C VAL A 276 4.62 2.90 -24.07
N ALA A 277 5.59 2.31 -24.76
CA ALA A 277 5.97 2.74 -26.10
C ALA A 277 4.82 2.57 -27.10
N LEU A 278 4.04 1.50 -26.98
CA LEU A 278 2.84 1.31 -27.82
C LEU A 278 1.75 2.33 -27.47
N ALA A 279 1.56 2.63 -26.19
CA ALA A 279 0.58 3.61 -25.73
C ALA A 279 0.97 5.02 -26.21
N ALA A 280 2.26 5.36 -26.11
CA ALA A 280 2.84 6.62 -26.58
C ALA A 280 2.66 6.79 -28.09
N ALA A 281 2.92 5.74 -28.89
CA ALA A 281 2.73 5.77 -30.33
C ALA A 281 1.24 5.93 -30.69
N ALA A 282 0.35 5.24 -29.98
CA ALA A 282 -1.09 5.33 -30.15
C ALA A 282 -1.63 6.75 -29.84
N VAL A 283 -1.14 7.40 -28.79
CA VAL A 283 -1.47 8.80 -28.46
C VAL A 283 -0.88 9.76 -29.48
N SER A 284 0.38 9.57 -29.87
CA SER A 284 1.08 10.48 -30.78
C SER A 284 0.45 10.52 -32.17
N ARG A 285 0.05 9.37 -32.73
CA ARG A 285 -0.68 9.30 -34.02
C ARG A 285 -2.01 10.06 -33.96
N ARG A 286 -2.76 9.94 -32.87
CA ARG A 286 -4.03 10.66 -32.66
C ARG A 286 -3.85 12.17 -32.58
N ARG A 287 -2.67 12.61 -32.15
CA ARG A 287 -2.27 14.02 -32.13
C ARG A 287 -1.71 14.50 -33.46
N GLY A 288 -1.73 13.66 -34.50
CA GLY A 288 -1.25 14.01 -35.85
C GLY A 288 0.27 14.06 -35.96
N LEU A 289 1.01 13.47 -35.03
CA LEU A 289 2.46 13.39 -35.12
C LEU A 289 2.87 12.31 -36.12
N ALA A 290 3.78 12.66 -37.03
CA ALA A 290 4.47 11.69 -37.87
C ALA A 290 5.45 10.91 -36.99
N LEU A 291 5.41 9.57 -37.09
CA LEU A 291 6.28 8.67 -36.32
C LEU A 291 7.03 7.76 -37.28
N GLU A 292 8.31 7.58 -36.99
CA GLU A 292 9.20 6.65 -37.65
C GLU A 292 9.45 5.46 -36.72
N ARG A 293 9.52 4.26 -37.29
CA ARG A 293 9.75 3.04 -36.51
C ARG A 293 11.24 2.82 -36.31
N VAL A 294 11.64 2.62 -35.06
CA VAL A 294 12.97 2.17 -34.67
C VAL A 294 12.89 0.68 -34.34
N ARG A 295 13.89 -0.09 -34.77
CA ARG A 295 14.03 -1.52 -34.45
C ARG A 295 15.42 -1.78 -33.93
N GLY A 296 15.58 -2.83 -33.14
CA GLY A 296 16.90 -3.21 -32.69
C GLY A 296 16.89 -4.46 -31.85
N ARG A 297 18.07 -4.76 -31.31
CA ARG A 297 18.28 -5.89 -30.42
C ARG A 297 19.36 -5.55 -29.40
N THR A 298 19.19 -6.06 -28.19
CA THR A 298 20.25 -6.11 -27.17
C THR A 298 21.02 -7.42 -27.26
N GLU A 299 22.33 -7.37 -27.07
CA GLU A 299 23.12 -8.58 -26.83
C GLU A 299 22.97 -8.99 -25.35
N GLY A 300 22.68 -10.26 -25.06
CA GLY A 300 22.73 -10.80 -23.69
C GLY A 300 21.67 -10.29 -22.67
N LEU A 301 20.73 -9.42 -23.08
CA LEU A 301 19.56 -9.03 -22.29
C LEU A 301 18.29 -9.66 -22.85
N GLY A 302 17.37 -10.02 -21.94
CA GLY A 302 16.14 -10.75 -22.25
C GLY A 302 14.95 -10.30 -21.38
N PRO A 303 14.09 -11.21 -20.91
CA PRO A 303 12.86 -10.84 -20.18
C PRO A 303 13.20 -10.17 -18.85
N GLY A 304 12.47 -9.10 -18.52
CA GLY A 304 12.67 -8.33 -17.28
C GLY A 304 13.64 -7.16 -17.41
N ALA A 305 14.38 -7.06 -18.51
CA ALA A 305 15.14 -5.86 -18.83
C ALA A 305 14.24 -4.76 -19.43
N LEU A 306 14.54 -3.52 -19.09
CA LEU A 306 13.86 -2.32 -19.55
C LEU A 306 14.78 -1.53 -20.48
N LEU A 307 14.25 -1.08 -21.60
CA LEU A 307 14.88 -0.12 -22.49
C LEU A 307 14.20 1.24 -22.32
N SER A 308 14.93 2.22 -21.81
CA SER A 308 14.50 3.61 -21.71
C SER A 308 14.99 4.40 -22.93
N VAL A 309 14.10 5.18 -23.52
CA VAL A 309 14.44 6.10 -24.61
C VAL A 309 14.37 7.53 -24.11
N LEU A 310 15.49 8.24 -24.18
CA LEU A 310 15.67 9.60 -23.69
C LEU A 310 15.73 10.58 -24.88
N ASP A 311 15.18 11.78 -24.72
CA ASP A 311 15.34 12.86 -25.71
C ASP A 311 16.75 13.47 -25.67
N ALA A 312 17.00 14.46 -26.54
CA ALA A 312 18.29 15.16 -26.60
C ALA A 312 18.64 15.93 -25.30
N ALA A 313 17.67 16.19 -24.44
CA ALA A 313 17.86 16.78 -23.11
C ALA A 313 17.93 15.70 -22.02
N GLU A 314 18.12 14.43 -22.39
CA GLU A 314 18.25 13.27 -21.52
C GLU A 314 16.99 12.97 -20.69
N ARG A 315 15.82 13.38 -21.18
CA ARG A 315 14.55 13.15 -20.47
C ARG A 315 13.82 11.93 -21.04
N PRO A 316 13.22 11.06 -20.21
CA PRO A 316 12.51 9.88 -20.68
C PRO A 316 11.32 10.22 -21.59
N VAL A 317 11.21 9.55 -22.73
CA VAL A 317 10.13 9.75 -23.72
C VAL A 317 9.22 8.53 -23.78
N VAL A 318 9.81 7.34 -23.82
CA VAL A 318 9.11 6.04 -23.79
C VAL A 318 9.98 4.99 -23.10
N GLU A 319 9.34 3.91 -22.65
CA GLU A 319 9.98 2.72 -22.10
C GLU A 319 9.47 1.47 -22.82
N VAL A 320 10.37 0.52 -23.05
CA VAL A 320 10.11 -0.75 -23.73
C VAL A 320 10.55 -1.91 -22.85
N HIS A 321 9.67 -2.88 -22.63
CA HIS A 321 10.06 -4.11 -21.93
C HIS A 321 10.64 -5.10 -22.93
N LEU A 322 11.84 -5.60 -22.65
CA LEU A 322 12.53 -6.48 -23.58
C LEU A 322 11.98 -7.93 -23.49
N PRO A 323 11.66 -8.56 -24.62
CA PRO A 323 11.36 -9.99 -24.70
C PRO A 323 12.62 -10.84 -24.54
N ALA A 324 12.46 -12.16 -24.52
CA ALA A 324 13.55 -13.10 -24.26
C ALA A 324 14.73 -13.03 -25.25
N ASP A 325 14.44 -12.69 -26.50
CA ASP A 325 15.44 -12.57 -27.53
C ASP A 325 16.15 -11.20 -27.54
N GLY A 326 15.76 -10.27 -26.66
CA GLY A 326 16.32 -8.93 -26.57
C GLY A 326 15.89 -8.00 -27.72
N SER A 327 14.95 -8.41 -28.57
CA SER A 327 14.48 -7.58 -29.67
C SER A 327 13.59 -6.44 -29.18
N PHE A 328 13.67 -5.27 -29.81
CA PHE A 328 12.81 -4.14 -29.47
C PHE A 328 12.35 -3.38 -30.70
N ALA A 329 11.18 -2.76 -30.59
CA ALA A 329 10.70 -1.83 -31.58
C ALA A 329 9.74 -0.82 -30.97
N PHE A 330 9.89 0.44 -31.35
CA PHE A 330 9.06 1.55 -30.90
C PHE A 330 8.97 2.61 -32.00
N ASP A 331 7.99 3.51 -31.90
CA ASP A 331 7.76 4.54 -32.91
C ASP A 331 7.97 5.93 -32.28
N LEU A 332 8.80 6.78 -32.90
CA LEU A 332 9.14 8.12 -32.40
C LEU A 332 9.04 9.17 -33.50
N PRO A 333 8.80 10.45 -33.13
CA PRO A 333 9.03 11.57 -34.04
C PRO A 333 10.49 11.62 -34.53
N ALA A 334 10.71 12.35 -35.62
CA ALA A 334 12.06 12.64 -36.07
C ALA A 334 12.82 13.47 -35.00
N GLY A 335 14.07 13.12 -34.73
CA GLY A 335 14.88 13.75 -33.69
C GLY A 335 16.09 12.94 -33.26
N VAL A 336 16.84 13.47 -32.31
CA VAL A 336 18.00 12.81 -31.68
C VAL A 336 17.57 12.24 -30.33
N TYR A 337 17.95 10.98 -30.08
CA TYR A 337 17.58 10.24 -28.87
C TYR A 337 18.76 9.45 -28.31
N PHE A 338 18.66 9.06 -27.05
CA PHE A 338 19.58 8.14 -26.39
C PHE A 338 18.82 6.90 -25.90
N LEU A 339 19.43 5.73 -26.07
CA LEU A 339 18.93 4.46 -25.61
C LEU A 339 19.74 3.98 -24.40
N GLU A 340 19.06 3.60 -23.34
CA GLU A 340 19.65 3.07 -22.11
C GLU A 340 18.91 1.80 -21.69
N THR A 341 19.65 0.74 -21.34
CA THR A 341 19.06 -0.50 -20.85
C THR A 341 19.33 -0.66 -19.37
N ALA A 342 18.31 -1.05 -18.62
CA ALA A 342 18.40 -1.42 -17.20
C ALA A 342 17.90 -2.85 -17.02
N THR A 343 18.58 -3.62 -16.17
CA THR A 343 18.13 -4.91 -15.68
C THR A 343 18.52 -5.05 -14.23
N PHE A 344 17.68 -5.73 -13.44
CA PHE A 344 17.98 -5.98 -12.05
C PHE A 344 19.31 -6.74 -11.88
N GLY A 345 20.04 -6.39 -10.83
CA GLY A 345 21.31 -7.02 -10.49
C GLY A 345 22.46 -6.71 -11.45
N ARG A 346 22.34 -5.75 -12.39
CA ARG A 346 23.46 -5.39 -13.28
C ARG A 346 23.67 -3.90 -13.41
N ARG A 347 24.90 -3.52 -13.71
CA ARG A 347 25.24 -2.16 -14.11
C ARG A 347 24.75 -1.89 -15.54
N PRO A 348 24.08 -0.76 -15.81
CA PRO A 348 23.67 -0.43 -17.17
C PRO A 348 24.90 -0.14 -18.05
N PRO A 349 24.92 -0.60 -19.32
CA PRO A 349 25.96 -0.23 -20.28
C PRO A 349 25.86 1.26 -20.66
N PRO A 350 26.91 1.84 -21.27
CA PRO A 350 26.85 3.23 -21.75
C PRO A 350 25.71 3.45 -22.74
N ARG A 351 25.04 4.61 -22.61
CA ARG A 351 23.94 5.01 -23.50
C ARG A 351 24.34 5.05 -24.97
N ARG A 352 23.42 4.67 -25.85
CA ARG A 352 23.60 4.71 -27.31
C ARG A 352 22.84 5.88 -27.92
N ARG A 353 23.54 6.83 -28.56
CA ARG A 353 22.91 7.89 -29.37
C ARG A 353 22.35 7.32 -30.67
N ILE A 354 21.12 7.72 -31.02
CA ILE A 354 20.47 7.42 -32.29
C ILE A 354 19.87 8.70 -32.90
N GLU A 355 19.66 8.68 -34.21
CA GLU A 355 18.97 9.74 -34.94
C GLU A 355 17.82 9.11 -35.73
N VAL A 356 16.63 9.67 -35.55
CA VAL A 356 15.39 9.21 -36.16
C VAL A 356 14.98 10.24 -37.20
N GLY A 357 14.77 9.83 -38.44
CA GLY A 357 14.47 10.71 -39.57
C GLY A 357 13.56 10.06 -40.59
N ALA A 358 12.89 10.88 -41.40
CA ALA A 358 11.90 10.41 -42.38
C ALA A 358 12.51 9.38 -43.35
N GLY A 359 11.95 8.17 -43.40
CA GLY A 359 12.40 7.10 -44.29
C GLY A 359 13.65 6.33 -43.84
N ILE A 360 14.21 6.64 -42.67
CA ILE A 360 15.30 5.88 -42.06
C ILE A 360 14.70 5.01 -40.95
N THR A 361 14.77 3.68 -41.11
CA THR A 361 14.47 2.73 -40.03
C THR A 361 15.81 2.25 -39.44
N PRO A 362 16.34 2.91 -38.40
CA PRO A 362 17.61 2.47 -37.82
C PRO A 362 17.40 1.08 -37.18
N PHE A 363 18.25 0.13 -37.55
CA PHE A 363 18.44 -1.10 -36.77
C PHE A 363 19.57 -0.83 -35.76
N VAL A 364 19.24 -0.89 -34.48
CA VAL A 364 20.18 -0.54 -33.40
C VAL A 364 20.60 -1.80 -32.67
N LEU A 365 21.91 -2.04 -32.61
CA LEU A 365 22.50 -3.06 -31.74
C LEU A 365 22.97 -2.38 -30.46
N LEU A 366 22.46 -2.86 -29.32
CA LEU A 366 22.89 -2.41 -27.99
C LEU A 366 23.82 -3.47 -27.38
N PRO A 367 24.99 -3.06 -26.86
CA PRO A 367 25.97 -4.00 -26.32
C PRO A 367 25.41 -4.73 -25.10
N ALA A 368 25.96 -5.91 -24.83
CA ALA A 368 25.64 -6.64 -23.62
C ALA A 368 26.09 -5.89 -22.37
N PRO A 369 25.33 -5.98 -21.27
CA PRO A 369 25.86 -5.60 -19.95
C PRO A 369 27.02 -6.53 -19.58
N ASP A 370 27.75 -6.14 -18.54
CA ASP A 370 28.75 -7.01 -17.91
C ASP A 370 28.16 -8.40 -17.60
N ALA A 371 29.01 -9.44 -17.65
CA ALA A 371 28.62 -10.80 -17.30
C ALA A 371 27.98 -10.82 -15.89
N PRO A 372 26.85 -11.52 -15.69
CA PRO A 372 26.18 -11.52 -14.40
C PRO A 372 27.08 -12.16 -13.36
N SER A 373 27.29 -11.48 -12.25
CA SER A 373 27.85 -12.11 -11.06
C SER A 373 26.71 -12.70 -10.24
N VAL A 374 26.92 -13.87 -9.66
CA VAL A 374 25.92 -14.59 -8.86
C VAL A 374 26.41 -14.71 -7.43
N LEU A 375 25.60 -14.24 -6.49
CA LEU A 375 25.72 -14.53 -5.08
C LEU A 375 24.76 -15.68 -4.74
N ALA A 376 25.29 -16.86 -4.47
CA ALA A 376 24.55 -17.96 -3.87
C ALA A 376 24.62 -17.83 -2.33
N VAL A 377 23.47 -17.83 -1.67
CA VAL A 377 23.38 -17.83 -0.21
C VAL A 377 22.66 -19.10 0.21
N THR A 378 23.25 -19.84 1.15
CA THR A 378 22.59 -20.92 1.88
C THR A 378 22.39 -20.47 3.33
N VAL A 379 21.21 -20.77 3.89
CA VAL A 379 20.83 -20.43 5.26
C VAL A 379 20.46 -21.72 5.97
N GLU A 380 21.20 -22.03 7.04
CA GLU A 380 21.08 -23.27 7.78
C GLU A 380 21.04 -22.97 9.28
N ASP A 381 20.31 -23.81 10.01
CA ASP A 381 20.35 -23.82 11.47
C ASP A 381 21.70 -24.38 11.92
N GLY A 382 22.50 -23.55 12.58
CA GLY A 382 23.85 -23.90 13.04
C GLY A 382 23.90 -25.02 14.08
N GLN A 383 22.77 -25.39 14.71
CA GLN A 383 22.70 -26.54 15.62
C GLN A 383 22.38 -27.84 14.90
N THR A 384 21.43 -27.81 13.96
CA THR A 384 20.92 -29.03 13.29
C THR A 384 21.53 -29.27 11.92
N GLY A 385 22.14 -28.26 11.30
CA GLY A 385 22.61 -28.27 9.90
C GLY A 385 21.49 -28.35 8.88
N MET A 386 20.24 -28.12 9.30
CA MET A 386 19.08 -28.19 8.40
C MET A 386 18.87 -26.84 7.70
N PRO A 387 18.51 -26.83 6.40
CA PRO A 387 18.14 -25.59 5.72
C PRO A 387 16.94 -24.93 6.38
N MET A 388 16.97 -23.60 6.50
CA MET A 388 15.93 -22.83 7.17
C MET A 388 15.55 -21.55 6.40
N PRO A 389 14.34 -21.00 6.59
CA PRO A 389 14.00 -19.70 6.02
C PRO A 389 14.94 -18.58 6.49
N GLY A 390 15.08 -17.52 5.71
CA GLY A 390 15.84 -16.35 6.16
C GLY A 390 15.72 -15.15 5.23
N ARG A 391 15.92 -13.96 5.79
CA ARG A 391 16.03 -12.71 5.05
C ARG A 391 17.49 -12.39 4.76
N ILE A 392 17.74 -11.96 3.53
CA ILE A 392 19.03 -11.52 3.02
C ILE A 392 18.93 -10.03 2.74
N VAL A 393 19.87 -9.25 3.28
CA VAL A 393 20.03 -7.81 3.02
C VAL A 393 21.38 -7.58 2.39
N VAL A 394 21.43 -6.97 1.20
CA VAL A 394 22.67 -6.67 0.48
C VAL A 394 22.87 -5.16 0.41
N ARG A 395 23.82 -4.62 1.16
CA ARG A 395 24.11 -3.17 1.18
C ARG A 395 25.41 -2.87 0.45
N GLY A 396 25.42 -1.84 -0.39
CA GLY A 396 26.63 -1.34 -1.03
C GLY A 396 27.55 -0.68 0.00
N ARG A 397 28.85 -0.96 -0.09
CA ARG A 397 29.88 -0.22 0.64
C ARG A 397 30.39 0.89 -0.25
N TRP A 398 30.38 2.12 0.27
CA TRP A 398 30.85 3.30 -0.46
C TRP A 398 32.19 3.01 -1.18
N PRO A 399 32.33 3.36 -2.47
CA PRO A 399 31.40 4.11 -3.31
C PRO A 399 30.32 3.26 -4.03
N THR A 400 30.21 1.98 -3.71
CA THR A 400 29.21 1.07 -4.30
C THR A 400 27.81 1.41 -3.78
N PRO A 401 26.82 1.71 -4.65
CA PRO A 401 25.44 1.88 -4.22
C PRO A 401 24.78 0.54 -3.84
N ASP A 402 23.66 0.60 -3.13
CA ASP A 402 22.84 -0.58 -2.89
C ASP A 402 22.34 -1.17 -4.23
N PRO A 403 22.32 -2.51 -4.38
CA PRO A 403 21.83 -3.14 -5.60
C PRO A 403 20.31 -3.03 -5.68
N THR A 404 19.78 -3.17 -6.90
CA THR A 404 18.35 -3.44 -7.13
C THR A 404 18.20 -4.85 -7.68
N LEU A 405 17.89 -5.79 -6.80
CA LEU A 405 17.75 -7.24 -7.00
C LEU A 405 16.45 -7.62 -7.74
N GLY A 406 15.42 -6.79 -7.63
CA GLY A 406 14.14 -7.03 -8.30
C GLY A 406 13.03 -6.07 -7.86
N PRO A 407 11.78 -6.31 -8.32
CA PRO A 407 10.60 -5.55 -7.93
C PRO A 407 10.36 -5.58 -6.42
N ARG A 408 9.88 -4.48 -5.83
CA ARG A 408 9.75 -4.34 -4.37
C ARG A 408 8.83 -5.37 -3.70
N GLY A 409 7.88 -5.95 -4.44
CA GLY A 409 6.92 -6.92 -3.91
C GLY A 409 7.38 -8.37 -3.92
N GLN A 410 8.52 -8.70 -4.56
CA GLN A 410 8.93 -10.08 -4.82
C GLN A 410 9.92 -10.60 -3.76
N ALA A 411 9.60 -11.71 -3.09
CA ALA A 411 10.43 -12.21 -1.99
C ALA A 411 11.83 -12.60 -2.46
N THR A 412 11.97 -13.23 -3.62
CA THR A 412 13.25 -13.74 -4.14
C THR A 412 14.21 -12.65 -4.64
N GLY A 413 13.87 -11.37 -4.48
CA GLY A 413 14.70 -10.24 -4.87
C GLY A 413 13.86 -8.97 -5.02
N ALA A 414 14.01 -8.06 -4.08
CA ALA A 414 13.28 -6.81 -4.02
C ALA A 414 14.22 -5.70 -3.57
N GLY A 415 14.42 -4.66 -4.39
CA GLY A 415 15.37 -3.59 -4.05
C GLY A 415 16.71 -4.18 -3.58
N TYR A 416 17.10 -3.97 -2.34
CA TYR A 416 18.36 -4.49 -1.78
C TYR A 416 18.17 -5.72 -0.86
N ALA A 417 16.96 -6.26 -0.77
CA ALA A 417 16.61 -7.38 0.11
C ALA A 417 16.09 -8.59 -0.70
N ALA A 418 16.16 -9.76 -0.09
CA ALA A 418 15.55 -10.99 -0.58
C ALA A 418 15.20 -11.89 0.60
N HIS A 419 14.34 -12.87 0.38
CA HIS A 419 13.91 -13.84 1.37
C HIS A 419 13.95 -15.22 0.74
N THR A 420 14.45 -16.19 1.49
CA THR A 420 14.38 -17.60 1.12
C THR A 420 13.48 -18.34 2.10
N ARG A 421 12.66 -19.24 1.56
CA ARG A 421 11.84 -20.18 2.35
C ARG A 421 12.58 -21.47 2.67
N THR A 422 13.51 -21.86 1.80
CA THR A 422 14.14 -23.20 1.82
C THR A 422 15.60 -23.18 2.23
N GLY A 423 16.15 -22.01 2.59
CA GLY A 423 17.57 -21.83 2.89
C GLY A 423 18.41 -21.43 1.68
N ASP A 424 18.04 -21.82 0.47
CA ASP A 424 18.82 -21.50 -0.73
C ASP A 424 18.28 -20.30 -1.51
N ILE A 425 19.16 -19.42 -1.96
CA ILE A 425 18.82 -18.36 -2.93
C ILE A 425 20.03 -17.98 -3.80
N ALA A 426 19.77 -17.63 -5.06
CA ALA A 426 20.78 -17.09 -5.97
C ALA A 426 20.38 -15.68 -6.44
N LEU A 427 21.23 -14.70 -6.15
CA LEU A 427 21.01 -13.29 -6.46
C LEU A 427 22.01 -12.82 -7.51
N THR A 428 21.56 -12.03 -8.47
CA THR A 428 22.48 -11.37 -9.42
C THR A 428 22.92 -10.04 -8.83
N LEU A 429 24.22 -9.77 -8.80
CA LEU A 429 24.79 -8.54 -8.27
C LEU A 429 25.64 -7.78 -9.30
N PRO A 430 25.57 -6.44 -9.36
CA PRO A 430 26.54 -5.64 -10.09
C PRO A 430 27.93 -5.78 -9.45
N ALA A 431 28.99 -5.53 -10.22
CA ALA A 431 30.33 -5.44 -9.66
C ALA A 431 30.43 -4.30 -8.61
N GLY A 432 31.10 -4.58 -7.49
CA GLY A 432 31.18 -3.66 -6.36
C GLY A 432 31.51 -4.37 -5.05
N THR A 433 31.59 -3.62 -3.97
CA THR A 433 31.79 -4.15 -2.62
C THR A 433 30.48 -4.06 -1.85
N TYR A 434 30.04 -5.15 -1.23
CA TYR A 434 28.78 -5.22 -0.50
C TYR A 434 28.94 -5.83 0.89
N ARG A 435 28.09 -5.43 1.84
CA ARG A 435 27.81 -6.13 3.08
C ARG A 435 26.54 -6.96 2.89
N VAL A 436 26.64 -8.26 3.10
CA VAL A 436 25.50 -9.19 3.06
C VAL A 436 25.16 -9.60 4.49
N GLY A 437 23.97 -9.21 4.95
CA GLY A 437 23.37 -9.63 6.21
C GLY A 437 22.36 -10.74 5.99
N VAL A 438 22.31 -11.73 6.89
CA VAL A 438 21.32 -12.80 6.91
C VAL A 438 20.70 -12.91 8.31
N SER A 439 19.36 -12.94 8.41
CA SER A 439 18.60 -12.98 9.66
C SER A 439 17.38 -13.93 9.60
N HIS A 440 16.90 -14.39 10.75
CA HIS A 440 15.65 -15.17 10.91
C HIS A 440 14.70 -14.64 12.01
N GLY A 441 15.00 -13.50 12.65
CA GLY A 441 14.22 -12.96 13.76
C GLY A 441 15.05 -12.67 15.01
N PRO A 442 14.45 -12.08 16.05
CA PRO A 442 15.15 -11.61 17.26
C PRO A 442 15.70 -12.73 18.16
N GLU A 443 15.21 -13.96 18.03
CA GLU A 443 15.64 -15.13 18.82
C GLU A 443 16.93 -15.75 18.28
N TRP A 444 17.35 -15.41 17.06
CA TRP A 444 18.45 -16.05 16.35
C TRP A 444 19.68 -15.16 16.27
N THR A 445 20.86 -15.77 16.12
CA THR A 445 22.06 -15.05 15.69
C THR A 445 21.90 -14.52 14.26
N ILE A 446 22.80 -13.63 13.84
CA ILE A 446 22.84 -13.08 12.48
C ILE A 446 24.18 -13.41 11.83
N SER A 447 24.19 -13.49 10.50
CA SER A 447 25.42 -13.58 9.71
C SER A 447 25.65 -12.27 8.95
N GLY A 448 26.87 -11.74 8.96
CA GLY A 448 27.24 -10.52 8.29
C GLY A 448 28.60 -10.64 7.61
N LYS A 449 28.64 -10.65 6.27
CA LYS A 449 29.88 -10.82 5.49
C LYS A 449 30.07 -9.67 4.48
N ASP A 450 31.28 -9.14 4.40
CA ASP A 450 31.65 -8.21 3.32
C ASP A 450 32.20 -9.01 2.13
N VAL A 451 31.71 -8.73 0.93
CA VAL A 451 32.07 -9.41 -0.32
C VAL A 451 32.47 -8.42 -1.40
N LEU A 452 33.56 -8.74 -2.11
CA LEU A 452 33.97 -8.04 -3.33
C LEU A 452 33.47 -8.84 -4.55
N VAL A 453 32.62 -8.21 -5.34
CA VAL A 453 32.03 -8.79 -6.56
C VAL A 453 32.72 -8.22 -7.78
N ARG A 454 33.36 -9.07 -8.58
CA ARG A 454 33.87 -8.73 -9.92
C ARG A 454 32.91 -9.25 -10.99
N PRO A 455 32.91 -8.69 -12.22
CA PRO A 455 32.06 -9.15 -13.31
C PRO A 455 32.21 -10.65 -13.58
N GLY A 456 31.09 -11.38 -13.60
CA GLY A 456 31.06 -12.83 -13.87
C GLY A 456 31.41 -13.73 -12.67
N ASP A 457 31.70 -13.18 -11.49
CA ASP A 457 31.99 -13.96 -10.29
C ASP A 457 30.82 -14.85 -9.89
N ARG A 458 31.14 -16.01 -9.27
CA ARG A 458 30.17 -16.81 -8.51
C ARG A 458 30.67 -16.89 -7.07
N ILE A 459 29.93 -16.27 -6.17
CA ILE A 459 30.27 -16.15 -4.75
C ILE A 459 29.27 -16.99 -3.97
N ALA A 460 29.75 -17.77 -3.01
CA ALA A 460 28.92 -18.52 -2.07
C ALA A 460 29.04 -17.94 -0.67
N ILE A 461 27.90 -17.77 0.01
CA ILE A 461 27.82 -17.46 1.44
C ILE A 461 27.01 -18.57 2.10
N GLU A 462 27.69 -19.35 2.93
CA GLU A 462 27.06 -20.23 3.90
C GLU A 462 26.78 -19.43 5.18
N ALA A 463 25.51 -19.26 5.52
CA ALA A 463 25.06 -18.53 6.70
C ALA A 463 24.44 -19.50 7.71
N GLU A 464 25.22 -19.81 8.75
CA GLU A 464 24.77 -20.59 9.90
C GLU A 464 24.14 -19.64 10.93
N LEU A 465 22.85 -19.81 11.22
CA LEU A 465 22.15 -19.07 12.25
C LEU A 465 21.81 -20.01 13.40
N THR A 466 22.11 -19.63 14.63
CA THR A 466 21.82 -20.43 15.82
C THR A 466 20.71 -19.76 16.62
N ARG A 467 19.72 -20.54 17.07
CA ARG A 467 18.73 -20.04 18.03
C ARG A 467 19.47 -19.68 19.32
N ALA A 468 19.51 -18.39 19.62
CA ALA A 468 20.21 -17.83 20.76
C ALA A 468 19.32 -17.74 22.00
N LEU A 469 18.00 -17.64 21.81
CA LEU A 469 17.00 -17.50 22.85
C LEU A 469 15.94 -18.59 22.76
N GLU A 470 15.64 -19.21 23.90
CA GLU A 470 14.44 -20.04 24.07
C GLU A 470 13.30 -19.13 24.53
N THR A 471 12.15 -19.22 23.89
CA THR A 471 11.01 -18.32 24.11
C THR A 471 9.73 -19.08 24.49
N PRO A 472 9.78 -19.95 25.52
CA PRO A 472 8.65 -20.80 25.87
C PRO A 472 7.40 -19.98 26.24
N GLY A 473 6.25 -20.37 25.70
CA GLY A 473 4.97 -19.72 25.93
C GLY A 473 4.85 -18.34 25.27
N LEU A 474 5.73 -18.01 24.32
CA LEU A 474 5.67 -16.75 23.57
C LEU A 474 5.43 -17.06 22.08
N VAL A 475 4.41 -16.44 21.50
CA VAL A 475 4.13 -16.51 20.06
C VAL A 475 4.43 -15.17 19.41
N SER A 476 5.35 -15.18 18.44
CA SER A 476 5.77 -14.04 17.63
C SER A 476 4.67 -13.63 16.64
N CYS A 477 4.08 -12.45 16.82
CA CYS A 477 2.92 -11.98 16.05
C CYS A 477 3.22 -10.74 15.18
N ASP A 478 2.63 -10.70 13.98
CA ASP A 478 2.45 -9.49 13.18
C ASP A 478 0.97 -9.27 12.86
N LEU A 479 0.35 -8.28 13.52
CA LEU A 479 -1.10 -8.10 13.56
C LEU A 479 -1.60 -6.99 12.62
N HIS A 480 -0.70 -6.43 11.79
CA HIS A 480 -1.03 -5.41 10.79
C HIS A 480 -0.07 -5.54 9.60
N LEU A 481 -0.57 -6.07 8.48
CA LEU A 481 0.22 -6.29 7.27
C LEU A 481 -0.67 -6.40 6.03
N HIS A 482 -0.05 -6.24 4.86
CA HIS A 482 -0.74 -6.18 3.56
C HIS A 482 -0.11 -7.10 2.51
N ALA A 483 -0.94 -7.66 1.64
CA ALA A 483 -0.53 -8.34 0.40
C ALA A 483 -1.36 -7.84 -0.78
N ALA A 484 -1.17 -8.44 -1.96
CA ALA A 484 -1.76 -8.02 -3.22
C ALA A 484 -3.30 -7.83 -3.25
N PRO A 485 -4.12 -8.46 -2.37
CA PRO A 485 -5.53 -8.09 -2.26
C PRO A 485 -5.75 -6.65 -1.76
N SER A 486 -4.83 -6.11 -0.96
CA SER A 486 -4.78 -4.69 -0.60
C SER A 486 -4.39 -3.83 -1.81
N PRO A 487 -5.06 -2.69 -2.06
CA PRO A 487 -4.83 -1.86 -3.26
C PRO A 487 -3.46 -1.19 -3.32
N ASP A 488 -2.71 -1.15 -2.22
CA ASP A 488 -1.41 -0.50 -2.11
C ASP A 488 -0.22 -1.47 -1.97
N SER A 489 -0.45 -2.78 -1.86
CA SER A 489 0.61 -3.78 -1.87
C SER A 489 0.76 -4.49 -3.23
N GLN A 490 2.01 -4.75 -3.62
CA GLN A 490 2.37 -5.55 -4.81
C GLN A 490 2.82 -6.97 -4.44
N THR A 491 2.86 -7.30 -3.15
CA THR A 491 3.42 -8.55 -2.65
C THR A 491 2.38 -9.65 -2.78
N SER A 492 2.66 -10.71 -3.53
CA SER A 492 1.76 -11.87 -3.58
C SER A 492 1.56 -12.45 -2.18
N ILE A 493 0.45 -13.16 -1.93
CA ILE A 493 0.25 -13.79 -0.61
C ILE A 493 1.36 -14.79 -0.32
N GLU A 494 1.82 -15.52 -1.35
CA GLU A 494 2.96 -16.42 -1.28
C GLU A 494 4.24 -15.69 -0.85
N ASP A 495 4.59 -14.58 -1.50
CA ASP A 495 5.77 -13.78 -1.14
C ASP A 495 5.65 -13.19 0.28
N ARG A 496 4.43 -12.79 0.69
CA ARG A 496 4.15 -12.31 2.04
C ARG A 496 4.39 -13.40 3.08
N VAL A 497 3.87 -14.60 2.85
CA VAL A 497 4.10 -15.77 3.71
C VAL A 497 5.60 -16.08 3.80
N VAL A 498 6.34 -16.04 2.68
CA VAL A 498 7.80 -16.22 2.71
C VAL A 498 8.48 -15.16 3.59
N SER A 499 8.07 -13.89 3.51
CA SER A 499 8.67 -12.83 4.35
C SER A 499 8.39 -13.03 5.85
N LEU A 500 7.20 -13.55 6.22
CA LEU A 500 6.82 -13.80 7.61
C LEU A 500 7.65 -14.95 8.23
N VAL A 501 7.73 -16.09 7.54
CA VAL A 501 8.52 -17.23 8.03
C VAL A 501 10.03 -16.95 7.99
N ALA A 502 10.50 -16.12 7.05
CA ALA A 502 11.88 -15.69 7.00
C ALA A 502 12.29 -14.79 8.18
N GLU A 503 11.32 -14.20 8.89
CA GLU A 503 11.54 -13.36 10.08
C GLU A 503 11.06 -14.01 11.38
N GLY A 504 10.74 -15.31 11.36
CA GLY A 504 10.29 -16.04 12.56
C GLY A 504 8.97 -15.50 13.11
N VAL A 505 8.06 -15.06 12.25
CA VAL A 505 6.68 -14.75 12.67
C VAL A 505 5.87 -16.05 12.67
N GLU A 506 5.20 -16.31 13.78
CA GLU A 506 4.48 -17.56 14.06
C GLU A 506 2.96 -17.37 13.98
N PHE A 507 2.48 -16.14 14.18
CA PHE A 507 1.07 -15.77 14.04
C PHE A 507 0.89 -14.47 13.25
N ALA A 508 -0.02 -14.45 12.28
CA ALA A 508 -0.28 -13.28 11.44
C ALA A 508 -1.78 -12.96 11.30
N ALA A 509 -2.12 -11.68 11.31
CA ALA A 509 -3.45 -11.21 10.88
C ALA A 509 -3.38 -10.68 9.43
N ALA A 510 -4.17 -11.25 8.52
CA ALA A 510 -4.26 -10.79 7.14
C ALA A 510 -5.22 -9.58 7.04
N THR A 511 -4.69 -8.37 7.13
CA THR A 511 -5.47 -7.13 7.31
C THR A 511 -5.46 -6.24 6.07
N ASP A 512 -5.66 -6.82 4.88
CA ASP A 512 -5.71 -6.05 3.63
C ASP A 512 -6.81 -4.97 3.68
N HIS A 513 -6.57 -3.78 3.11
CA HIS A 513 -7.53 -2.67 3.18
C HIS A 513 -8.89 -3.01 2.57
N ASN A 514 -9.92 -3.02 3.42
CA ASN A 514 -11.30 -3.34 3.05
C ASN A 514 -11.41 -4.64 2.23
N HIS A 515 -10.56 -5.63 2.49
CA HIS A 515 -10.55 -6.91 1.81
C HIS A 515 -10.27 -8.04 2.79
N VAL A 516 -11.20 -8.97 2.92
CA VAL A 516 -11.04 -10.12 3.81
C VAL A 516 -10.38 -11.26 3.04
N THR A 517 -9.09 -11.49 3.34
CA THR A 517 -8.30 -12.58 2.74
C THR A 517 -7.97 -13.64 3.79
N ASP A 518 -7.96 -14.91 3.39
CA ASP A 518 -7.46 -16.01 4.22
C ASP A 518 -6.11 -16.50 3.69
N TYR A 519 -5.05 -16.32 4.47
CA TYR A 519 -3.70 -16.77 4.12
C TYR A 519 -3.47 -18.25 4.49
N GLN A 520 -4.26 -18.82 5.41
CA GLN A 520 -4.03 -20.17 5.92
C GLN A 520 -4.01 -21.25 4.82
N PRO A 521 -4.89 -21.23 3.80
CA PRO A 521 -4.82 -22.19 2.71
C PRO A 521 -3.51 -22.15 1.92
N ILE A 522 -2.91 -20.96 1.78
CA ILE A 522 -1.63 -20.80 1.07
C ILE A 522 -0.48 -21.27 1.95
N ILE A 523 -0.51 -20.96 3.24
CA ILE A 523 0.43 -21.48 4.24
C ILE A 523 0.44 -23.02 4.25
N ASP A 524 -0.74 -23.63 4.26
CA ASP A 524 -0.90 -25.09 4.24
C ASP A 524 -0.38 -25.69 2.93
N ALA A 525 -0.71 -25.08 1.79
CA ALA A 525 -0.24 -25.50 0.47
C ALA A 525 1.29 -25.40 0.33
N MET A 526 1.92 -24.46 1.05
CA MET A 526 3.37 -24.29 1.13
C MET A 526 4.03 -25.23 2.15
N GLY A 527 3.25 -25.98 2.94
CA GLY A 527 3.74 -26.88 3.98
C GLY A 527 4.29 -26.16 5.21
N LEU A 528 3.78 -24.96 5.52
CA LEU A 528 4.29 -24.06 6.55
C LEU A 528 3.44 -24.03 7.83
N ARG A 529 2.47 -24.94 8.00
CA ARG A 529 1.57 -24.99 9.16
C ARG A 529 2.31 -25.13 10.51
N GLY A 530 3.48 -25.75 10.50
CA GLY A 530 4.37 -25.87 11.67
C GLY A 530 5.31 -24.67 11.88
N GLN A 531 5.15 -23.59 11.12
CA GLN A 531 5.95 -22.36 11.27
C GLN A 531 5.08 -21.11 11.38
N LEU A 532 3.91 -21.08 10.74
CA LEU A 532 3.04 -19.91 10.70
C LEU A 532 1.57 -20.33 10.77
N VAL A 533 0.80 -19.62 11.58
CA VAL A 533 -0.66 -19.64 11.62
C VAL A 533 -1.16 -18.25 11.24
N ALA A 534 -2.21 -18.18 10.42
CA ALA A 534 -2.83 -16.91 10.06
C ALA A 534 -4.33 -16.89 10.36
N VAL A 535 -4.84 -15.71 10.66
CA VAL A 535 -6.27 -15.42 10.70
C VAL A 535 -6.61 -14.37 9.66
N SER A 536 -7.79 -14.49 9.05
CA SER A 536 -8.36 -13.40 8.26
C SER A 536 -8.64 -12.19 9.14
N GLY A 537 -8.41 -11.01 8.58
CA GLY A 537 -8.78 -9.74 9.17
C GLY A 537 -9.30 -8.78 8.09
N ASP A 538 -9.51 -7.54 8.51
CA ASP A 538 -9.84 -6.42 7.64
C ASP A 538 -9.19 -5.17 8.23
N GLU A 539 -8.39 -4.44 7.46
CA GLU A 539 -8.13 -3.04 7.81
C GLU A 539 -9.25 -2.19 7.26
N VAL A 540 -10.10 -1.70 8.16
CA VAL A 540 -11.22 -0.84 7.84
C VAL A 540 -10.72 0.57 7.56
N THR A 541 -10.30 0.78 6.31
CA THR A 541 -9.95 2.08 5.76
C THR A 541 -11.22 2.88 5.49
N THR A 542 -11.41 3.99 6.20
CA THR A 542 -12.67 4.74 6.13
C THR A 542 -12.64 5.83 5.07
N ASP A 543 -13.75 6.01 4.35
CA ASP A 543 -13.95 7.11 3.42
C ASP A 543 -15.37 7.69 3.52
N ASP A 544 -15.48 9.03 3.51
CA ASP A 544 -16.78 9.75 3.54
C ASP A 544 -17.71 9.37 4.72
N PRO A 545 -17.40 9.79 5.97
CA PRO A 545 -16.23 10.58 6.36
C PRO A 545 -14.95 9.76 6.51
N TYR A 546 -13.79 10.41 6.32
CA TYR A 546 -12.51 9.86 6.76
C TYR A 546 -12.44 9.98 8.27
N VAL A 547 -12.35 8.86 8.97
CA VAL A 547 -12.34 8.79 10.44
C VAL A 547 -11.21 7.93 11.00
N GLY A 548 -10.26 7.51 10.17
CA GLY A 548 -9.10 6.70 10.57
C GLY A 548 -9.16 5.27 10.03
N HIS A 549 -8.19 4.46 10.44
CA HIS A 549 -8.07 3.05 10.07
C HIS A 549 -8.19 2.15 11.30
N PHE A 550 -8.85 1.01 11.12
CA PHE A 550 -9.11 0.08 12.21
C PHE A 550 -8.90 -1.36 11.76
N ASN A 551 -7.99 -2.09 12.39
CA ASN A 551 -7.89 -3.52 12.17
C ASN A 551 -9.00 -4.27 12.94
N VAL A 552 -9.56 -5.27 12.27
CA VAL A 552 -10.52 -6.20 12.86
C VAL A 552 -10.04 -7.62 12.59
N TYR A 553 -9.63 -8.34 13.63
CA TYR A 553 -9.18 -9.73 13.51
C TYR A 553 -9.49 -10.58 14.76
N PRO A 554 -9.88 -11.85 14.60
CA PRO A 554 -10.20 -12.51 13.34
C PRO A 554 -11.53 -11.99 12.75
N PHE A 555 -11.62 -11.87 11.43
CA PHE A 555 -12.83 -11.46 10.72
C PHE A 555 -13.01 -12.30 9.45
N ALA A 556 -14.09 -13.07 9.38
CA ALA A 556 -14.40 -13.96 8.25
C ALA A 556 -15.39 -13.35 7.23
N GLY A 557 -15.78 -12.08 7.44
CA GLY A 557 -16.78 -11.37 6.67
C GLY A 557 -18.24 -11.70 7.01
N GLY A 558 -19.19 -11.11 6.26
CA GLY A 558 -20.63 -11.36 6.44
C GLY A 558 -21.52 -10.12 6.58
N GLY A 559 -21.22 -9.04 5.85
CA GLY A 559 -21.99 -7.80 5.92
C GLY A 559 -23.46 -7.94 5.44
N PRO A 560 -24.35 -7.01 5.84
CA PRO A 560 -25.81 -7.14 5.74
C PRO A 560 -26.36 -7.38 4.32
N ASP A 561 -25.60 -6.99 3.29
CA ASP A 561 -26.00 -7.06 1.87
C ASP A 561 -25.24 -8.14 1.07
N GLY A 562 -24.54 -9.05 1.76
CA GLY A 562 -23.64 -10.03 1.13
C GLY A 562 -22.29 -9.43 0.71
N ASP A 563 -21.97 -8.22 1.19
CA ASP A 563 -20.64 -7.62 1.14
C ASP A 563 -19.80 -8.22 2.27
N PRO A 564 -18.66 -8.88 2.00
CA PRO A 564 -17.87 -9.52 3.05
C PRO A 564 -17.18 -8.54 3.99
N ARG A 565 -17.21 -7.22 3.74
CA ARG A 565 -16.42 -6.22 4.48
C ARG A 565 -17.12 -5.70 5.72
N VAL A 566 -16.34 -5.14 6.66
CA VAL A 566 -16.91 -4.34 7.74
C VAL A 566 -17.64 -3.13 7.15
N PRO A 567 -18.89 -2.83 7.55
CA PRO A 567 -19.60 -1.70 7.01
C PRO A 567 -19.01 -0.36 7.50
N PHE A 568 -18.43 0.46 6.60
CA PHE A 568 -17.80 1.74 6.98
C PHE A 568 -18.33 2.98 6.25
N ALA A 569 -18.71 2.86 4.98
CA ALA A 569 -19.05 4.03 4.17
C ALA A 569 -20.27 4.78 4.71
N GLY A 570 -20.15 6.11 4.88
CA GLY A 570 -21.21 6.96 5.42
C GLY A 570 -21.52 6.74 6.90
N ARG A 571 -20.67 6.01 7.63
CA ARG A 571 -20.85 5.71 9.05
C ARG A 571 -19.87 6.48 9.93
N THR A 572 -20.32 6.73 11.15
CA THR A 572 -19.53 7.27 12.25
C THR A 572 -18.76 6.14 12.95
N PRO A 573 -17.68 6.41 13.71
CA PRO A 573 -16.96 5.39 14.47
C PRO A 573 -17.87 4.52 15.36
N PRO A 574 -18.83 5.07 16.16
CA PRO A 574 -19.76 4.25 16.92
C PRO A 574 -20.56 3.24 16.08
N GLU A 575 -20.98 3.63 14.88
CA GLU A 575 -21.73 2.74 13.99
C GLU A 575 -20.83 1.66 13.38
N ILE A 576 -19.57 1.99 13.07
CA ILE A 576 -18.57 1.02 12.60
C ILE A 576 -18.26 0.02 13.71
N PHE A 577 -17.96 0.50 14.90
CA PHE A 577 -17.59 -0.34 16.05
C PHE A 577 -18.76 -1.24 16.44
N SER A 578 -19.99 -0.71 16.49
CA SER A 578 -21.19 -1.51 16.72
C SER A 578 -21.40 -2.59 15.66
N ALA A 579 -21.13 -2.30 14.38
CA ALA A 579 -21.20 -3.30 13.32
C ALA A 579 -20.17 -4.41 13.51
N VAL A 580 -18.94 -4.07 13.89
CA VAL A 580 -17.89 -5.05 14.24
C VAL A 580 -18.34 -5.94 15.40
N ARG A 581 -18.82 -5.36 16.50
CA ARG A 581 -19.30 -6.14 17.66
C ARG A 581 -20.46 -7.08 17.33
N SER A 582 -21.32 -6.68 16.40
CA SER A 582 -22.43 -7.51 15.94
C SER A 582 -21.98 -8.67 15.04
N GLN A 583 -21.03 -8.43 14.13
CA GLN A 583 -20.60 -9.40 13.13
C GLN A 583 -19.50 -10.34 13.64
N ALA A 584 -18.60 -9.84 14.48
CA ALA A 584 -17.45 -10.56 15.00
C ALA A 584 -17.18 -10.17 16.47
N PRO A 585 -18.01 -10.63 17.41
CA PRO A 585 -17.89 -10.26 18.83
C PRO A 585 -16.56 -10.68 19.46
N GLN A 586 -15.91 -11.70 18.91
CA GLN A 586 -14.60 -12.20 19.37
C GLN A 586 -13.42 -11.51 18.69
N ALA A 587 -13.65 -10.64 17.69
CA ALA A 587 -12.58 -9.88 17.05
C ALA A 587 -12.00 -8.83 17.99
N ILE A 588 -10.69 -8.64 17.90
CA ILE A 588 -9.99 -7.46 18.37
C ILE A 588 -10.29 -6.35 17.36
N LEU A 589 -10.85 -5.25 17.85
CA LEU A 589 -10.94 -3.99 17.13
C LEU A 589 -9.76 -3.12 17.59
N GLN A 590 -8.78 -2.97 16.71
CA GLN A 590 -7.58 -2.17 16.95
C GLN A 590 -7.69 -0.82 16.22
N VAL A 591 -7.30 0.27 16.89
CA VAL A 591 -7.03 1.55 16.22
C VAL A 591 -5.60 1.52 15.69
N ASN A 592 -5.45 1.60 14.38
CA ASN A 592 -4.14 1.57 13.74
C ASN A 592 -3.51 2.96 13.76
N HIS A 593 -2.18 3.00 13.91
CA HIS A 593 -1.33 4.19 13.82
C HIS A 593 -2.07 5.50 14.23
N PRO A 594 -2.60 5.61 15.48
CA PRO A 594 -3.64 6.59 15.84
C PRO A 594 -3.17 8.05 15.82
N TRP A 595 -1.87 8.23 16.05
CA TRP A 595 -1.15 9.51 15.98
C TRP A 595 -0.54 9.78 14.59
N GLY A 596 -1.03 9.06 13.57
CA GLY A 596 -0.71 9.33 12.18
C GLY A 596 -1.13 10.74 11.74
N ASP A 597 -1.04 11.00 10.45
CA ASP A 597 -1.34 12.34 9.94
C ASP A 597 -2.85 12.66 9.96
N ASN A 598 -3.20 13.88 9.51
CA ASN A 598 -4.59 14.33 9.35
C ASN A 598 -5.38 13.57 8.25
N ALA A 599 -4.86 12.46 7.73
CA ALA A 599 -5.55 11.58 6.79
C ALA A 599 -5.83 10.19 7.39
N THR A 600 -4.95 9.65 8.24
CA THR A 600 -5.06 8.26 8.74
C THR A 600 -5.18 8.13 10.26
N GLY A 601 -4.71 9.09 11.04
CA GLY A 601 -4.68 9.00 12.51
C GLY A 601 -6.01 9.31 13.19
N TYR A 602 -6.69 8.31 13.75
CA TYR A 602 -8.00 8.50 14.42
C TYR A 602 -7.96 9.53 15.55
N PHE A 603 -6.91 9.55 16.38
CA PHE A 603 -6.83 10.48 17.50
C PHE A 603 -6.57 11.91 17.03
N VAL A 604 -5.75 12.06 15.99
CA VAL A 604 -5.46 13.35 15.36
C VAL A 604 -6.70 13.92 14.67
N LEU A 605 -7.43 13.09 13.91
CA LEU A 605 -8.66 13.49 13.20
C LEU A 605 -9.77 13.99 14.13
N PHE A 606 -9.80 13.49 15.36
CA PHE A 606 -10.83 13.83 16.34
C PHE A 606 -10.36 14.81 17.42
N GLY A 607 -9.08 15.23 17.37
CA GLY A 607 -8.49 16.12 18.37
C GLY A 607 -8.56 15.52 19.76
N LEU A 608 -8.20 14.25 19.93
CA LEU A 608 -8.21 13.59 21.22
C LEU A 608 -7.12 14.18 22.12
N ASP A 609 -7.52 14.74 23.25
CA ASP A 609 -6.61 15.01 24.37
C ASP A 609 -6.54 13.75 25.25
N THR A 610 -5.44 13.01 25.12
CA THR A 610 -5.19 11.76 25.85
C THR A 610 -5.08 11.95 27.36
N ARG A 611 -4.82 13.18 27.86
CA ARG A 611 -4.78 13.48 29.30
C ARG A 611 -6.17 13.56 29.92
N THR A 612 -7.19 13.86 29.11
CA THR A 612 -8.58 14.03 29.58
C THR A 612 -9.52 12.99 28.99
N GLY A 613 -9.10 12.24 27.96
CA GLY A 613 -9.92 11.30 27.21
C GLY A 613 -11.00 11.98 26.37
N ARG A 614 -10.92 13.32 26.21
CA ARG A 614 -11.93 14.12 25.51
C ARG A 614 -11.45 14.45 24.10
N ALA A 615 -12.33 14.23 23.14
CA ALA A 615 -12.13 14.62 21.75
C ALA A 615 -12.90 15.91 21.43
N GLU A 616 -12.40 16.68 20.47
CA GLU A 616 -13.07 17.88 19.95
C GLU A 616 -14.31 17.55 19.11
N VAL A 617 -14.31 16.36 18.49
CA VAL A 617 -15.37 15.93 17.57
C VAL A 617 -16.41 15.05 18.30
N PRO A 618 -17.71 15.40 18.28
CA PRO A 618 -18.73 14.78 19.15
C PRO A 618 -19.03 13.28 18.96
N TYR A 619 -18.64 12.69 17.83
CA TYR A 619 -18.87 11.27 17.52
C TYR A 619 -17.59 10.44 17.61
N PHE A 620 -16.62 10.91 18.41
CA PHE A 620 -15.51 10.09 18.87
C PHE A 620 -16.02 8.97 19.78
N ASP A 621 -15.43 7.79 19.63
CA ASP A 621 -15.75 6.60 20.40
C ASP A 621 -14.47 5.91 20.88
N LEU A 622 -14.47 5.47 22.14
CA LEU A 622 -13.42 4.73 22.82
C LEU A 622 -13.73 3.22 22.90
N GLY A 623 -14.74 2.73 22.18
CA GLY A 623 -15.22 1.34 22.17
C GLY A 623 -14.34 0.31 21.45
N PHE A 624 -13.05 0.58 21.29
CA PHE A 624 -12.05 -0.30 20.70
C PHE A 624 -11.26 -1.08 21.78
N ASP A 625 -10.56 -2.15 21.37
CA ASP A 625 -9.87 -3.08 22.30
C ASP A 625 -8.37 -2.80 22.38
N ALA A 626 -7.75 -2.41 21.25
CA ALA A 626 -6.31 -2.27 21.12
C ALA A 626 -5.91 -0.96 20.44
N ILE A 627 -4.69 -0.51 20.74
CA ILE A 627 -4.04 0.64 20.13
C ILE A 627 -2.72 0.15 19.55
N GLU A 628 -2.48 0.42 18.28
CA GLU A 628 -1.16 0.27 17.68
C GLU A 628 -0.26 1.41 18.15
N VAL A 629 0.48 1.16 19.23
CA VAL A 629 1.39 2.12 19.88
C VAL A 629 2.70 2.27 19.11
N TRP A 630 3.08 1.26 18.33
CA TRP A 630 4.26 1.34 17.48
C TRP A 630 4.05 0.68 16.11
N ASN A 631 4.02 1.50 15.07
CA ASN A 631 3.87 1.04 13.69
C ASN A 631 5.22 1.08 12.94
N GLY A 632 5.46 0.07 12.08
CA GLY A 632 6.69 -0.10 11.32
C GLY A 632 7.04 1.05 10.36
N MET A 633 6.06 1.90 10.01
CA MET A 633 6.28 3.16 9.28
C MET A 633 7.22 4.12 10.02
N TRP A 634 7.21 4.09 11.35
CA TRP A 634 8.02 4.98 12.20
C TRP A 634 9.12 4.24 12.97
N LEU A 635 9.55 3.08 12.47
CA LEU A 635 10.60 2.29 13.12
C LEU A 635 11.91 3.09 13.33
N GLY A 636 12.16 4.08 12.47
CA GLY A 636 13.32 4.97 12.53
C GLY A 636 13.14 6.25 13.34
N ASP A 637 11.99 6.48 13.98
CA ASP A 637 11.71 7.72 14.72
C ASP A 637 11.38 7.43 16.20
N ALA A 638 12.40 7.59 17.05
CA ALA A 638 12.25 7.38 18.49
C ALA A 638 11.36 8.44 19.16
N THR A 639 11.20 9.63 18.57
CA THR A 639 10.37 10.70 19.14
C THR A 639 8.91 10.34 18.96
N ILE A 640 8.53 9.95 17.74
CA ILE A 640 7.15 9.52 17.44
C ILE A 640 6.76 8.33 18.32
N MET A 641 7.63 7.32 18.46
CA MET A 641 7.36 6.18 19.33
C MET A 641 7.20 6.59 20.81
N GLY A 642 8.05 7.50 21.31
CA GLY A 642 7.94 8.03 22.67
C GLY A 642 6.62 8.76 22.92
N ASP A 643 6.20 9.62 22.00
CA ASP A 643 4.95 10.38 22.11
C ASP A 643 3.71 9.46 22.08
N GLN A 644 3.72 8.44 21.21
CA GLN A 644 2.64 7.45 21.12
C GLN A 644 2.54 6.59 22.38
N LEU A 645 3.69 6.18 22.92
CA LEU A 645 3.77 5.46 24.17
C LEU A 645 3.24 6.29 25.34
N GLU A 646 3.64 7.56 25.45
CA GLU A 646 3.12 8.48 26.49
C GLU A 646 1.60 8.66 26.36
N GLY A 647 1.10 8.91 25.15
CA GLY A 647 -0.32 9.08 24.89
C GLY A 647 -1.15 7.84 25.25
N TRP A 648 -0.65 6.64 24.94
CA TRP A 648 -1.26 5.38 25.38
C TRP A 648 -1.27 5.26 26.90
N MET A 649 -0.15 5.52 27.59
CA MET A 649 -0.10 5.47 29.06
C MET A 649 -1.03 6.48 29.74
N GLN A 650 -1.23 7.65 29.13
CA GLN A 650 -2.20 8.64 29.63
C GLN A 650 -3.64 8.11 29.53
N LEU A 651 -4.00 7.42 28.44
CA LEU A 651 -5.31 6.74 28.34
C LEU A 651 -5.44 5.60 29.35
N LEU A 652 -4.37 4.83 29.57
CA LEU A 652 -4.36 3.82 30.63
C LEU A 652 -4.62 4.45 32.00
N ALA A 653 -4.00 5.59 32.31
CA ALA A 653 -4.17 6.32 33.57
C ALA A 653 -5.59 6.89 33.78
N LEU A 654 -6.41 6.95 32.74
CA LEU A 654 -7.84 7.29 32.83
C LEU A 654 -8.74 6.06 33.08
N GLY A 655 -8.16 4.87 33.26
CA GLY A 655 -8.87 3.63 33.52
C GLY A 655 -9.18 2.81 32.27
N HIS A 656 -8.74 3.25 31.09
CA HIS A 656 -8.92 2.46 29.87
C HIS A 656 -7.95 1.28 29.85
N ARG A 657 -8.43 0.10 29.45
CA ARG A 657 -7.60 -1.12 29.38
C ARG A 657 -7.25 -1.49 27.94
N PHE A 658 -6.80 -0.50 27.16
CA PHE A 658 -6.43 -0.74 25.76
C PHE A 658 -5.14 -1.53 25.67
N VAL A 659 -5.16 -2.62 24.90
CA VAL A 659 -3.98 -3.44 24.63
C VAL A 659 -3.03 -2.64 23.73
N GLY A 660 -1.79 -2.44 24.16
CA GLY A 660 -0.74 -1.85 23.34
C GLY A 660 -0.15 -2.91 22.41
N THR A 661 -0.21 -2.65 21.11
CA THR A 661 0.39 -3.51 20.07
C THR A 661 1.43 -2.74 19.26
N GLY A 662 2.27 -3.47 18.53
CA GLY A 662 3.13 -2.91 17.51
C GLY A 662 3.40 -3.91 16.41
N ASN A 663 3.27 -3.44 15.17
CA ASN A 663 3.19 -4.27 13.98
C ASN A 663 3.86 -3.60 12.78
N SER A 664 4.13 -4.39 11.74
CA SER A 664 4.95 -3.93 10.63
C SER A 664 4.27 -2.92 9.72
N ASP A 665 2.96 -3.06 9.52
CA ASP A 665 2.19 -2.37 8.48
C ASP A 665 2.86 -2.51 7.11
N SER A 666 3.30 -3.73 6.86
CA SER A 666 4.19 -4.04 5.75
C SER A 666 3.43 -4.09 4.44
N HIS A 667 3.90 -3.34 3.43
CA HIS A 667 3.31 -3.32 2.09
C HIS A 667 4.18 -3.97 1.02
N HIS A 668 5.46 -4.18 1.32
CA HIS A 668 6.45 -4.69 0.38
C HIS A 668 7.68 -5.27 1.11
N MET A 669 8.70 -5.74 0.38
CA MET A 669 9.82 -6.50 0.95
C MET A 669 11.04 -5.66 1.41
N VAL A 670 11.07 -4.33 1.21
CA VAL A 670 12.31 -3.51 1.33
C VAL A 670 12.29 -2.40 2.39
N ASN A 671 11.17 -2.20 3.07
CA ASN A 671 10.93 -1.31 4.22
C ASN A 671 9.62 -1.78 4.87
N GLN A 672 9.28 -1.24 6.05
CA GLN A 672 8.14 -1.72 6.85
C GLN A 672 8.20 -3.25 6.90
N TRP A 673 9.30 -3.78 7.43
CA TRP A 673 9.58 -5.21 7.29
C TRP A 673 8.60 -6.01 8.12
N ALA A 674 8.07 -7.08 7.54
CA ALA A 674 7.25 -8.05 8.26
C ALA A 674 7.91 -8.42 9.60
N GLY A 675 7.13 -8.37 10.67
CA GLY A 675 7.60 -8.60 12.04
C GLY A 675 8.45 -7.48 12.67
N TYR A 676 8.47 -6.25 12.15
CA TYR A 676 9.14 -5.11 12.83
C TYR A 676 8.33 -3.80 12.85
N PRO A 677 7.97 -3.28 14.05
CA PRO A 677 8.03 -4.01 15.32
C PRO A 677 7.08 -5.22 15.29
N ARG A 678 7.23 -6.11 16.26
CA ARG A 678 6.31 -7.23 16.45
C ARG A 678 5.73 -7.22 17.85
N THR A 679 4.58 -7.88 17.98
CA THR A 679 3.93 -8.16 19.25
C THR A 679 4.16 -9.62 19.60
N TYR A 680 4.59 -9.93 20.82
CA TYR A 680 4.54 -11.30 21.34
C TYR A 680 3.29 -11.47 22.18
N ALA A 681 2.54 -12.54 21.93
CA ALA A 681 1.45 -12.99 22.78
C ALA A 681 1.95 -14.06 23.76
N LEU A 682 1.54 -13.96 25.03
CA LEU A 682 1.87 -14.95 26.06
C LEU A 682 0.78 -16.01 26.11
N VAL A 683 1.13 -17.24 25.72
CA VAL A 683 0.23 -18.39 25.58
C VAL A 683 0.76 -19.61 26.32
N ALA A 684 -0.10 -20.63 26.48
CA ALA A 684 0.30 -21.90 27.11
C ALA A 684 0.94 -22.89 26.12
N GLU A 685 0.48 -22.90 24.87
CA GLU A 685 1.06 -23.68 23.76
C GLU A 685 1.58 -22.70 22.71
N ASP A 686 2.87 -22.74 22.46
CA ASP A 686 3.61 -21.86 21.55
C ASP A 686 4.11 -22.57 20.29
N ASP A 687 3.97 -23.89 20.20
CA ASP A 687 4.31 -24.66 19.00
C ASP A 687 3.34 -24.35 17.85
N PRO A 688 3.79 -23.74 16.74
CA PRO A 688 2.91 -23.36 15.64
C PRO A 688 2.11 -24.53 15.08
N GLU A 689 2.64 -25.77 15.09
CA GLU A 689 1.93 -26.95 14.57
C GLU A 689 0.66 -27.27 15.38
N ARG A 690 0.70 -27.01 16.69
CA ARG A 690 -0.41 -27.24 17.63
C ARG A 690 -1.15 -25.98 18.01
N LEU A 691 -0.65 -24.82 17.60
CA LEU A 691 -1.19 -23.51 17.93
C LEU A 691 -2.64 -23.37 17.44
N VAL A 692 -3.50 -23.00 18.38
CA VAL A 692 -4.90 -22.65 18.13
C VAL A 692 -5.01 -21.13 18.06
N ALA A 693 -5.40 -20.60 16.90
CA ALA A 693 -5.49 -19.17 16.67
C ALA A 693 -6.32 -18.42 17.74
N GLN A 694 -7.40 -19.03 18.24
CA GLN A 694 -8.24 -18.41 19.26
C GLN A 694 -7.49 -18.20 20.59
N GLU A 695 -6.54 -19.05 20.97
CA GLU A 695 -5.78 -18.89 22.20
C GLU A 695 -4.86 -17.67 22.13
N VAL A 696 -4.26 -17.40 20.95
CA VAL A 696 -3.49 -16.18 20.70
C VAL A 696 -4.38 -14.95 20.80
N ILE A 697 -5.57 -15.00 20.19
CA ILE A 697 -6.53 -13.89 20.22
C ILE A 697 -7.00 -13.62 21.66
N ASP A 698 -7.28 -14.66 22.45
CA ASP A 698 -7.71 -14.53 23.84
C ASP A 698 -6.59 -13.95 24.71
N ALA A 699 -5.34 -14.37 24.51
CA ALA A 699 -4.17 -13.80 25.18
C ALA A 699 -4.00 -12.31 24.86
N LEU A 700 -4.09 -11.94 23.58
CA LEU A 700 -4.04 -10.54 23.13
C LEU A 700 -5.17 -9.72 23.75
N ARG A 701 -6.43 -10.19 23.70
CA ARG A 701 -7.59 -9.52 24.32
C ARG A 701 -7.43 -9.33 25.83
N ALA A 702 -6.75 -10.26 26.50
CA ALA A 702 -6.45 -10.16 27.91
C ALA A 702 -5.29 -9.20 28.23
N GLY A 703 -4.59 -8.64 27.23
CA GLY A 703 -3.42 -7.80 27.42
C GLY A 703 -2.14 -8.57 27.78
N ARG A 704 -2.13 -9.90 27.57
CA ARG A 704 -0.97 -10.77 27.79
C ARG A 704 0.01 -10.64 26.62
N ALA A 705 0.63 -9.47 26.47
CA ALA A 705 1.49 -9.18 25.33
C ALA A 705 2.59 -8.15 25.63
N PHE A 706 3.64 -8.15 24.80
CA PHE A 706 4.63 -7.07 24.74
C PHE A 706 5.06 -6.80 23.31
N VAL A 707 5.62 -5.63 23.05
CA VAL A 707 6.05 -5.18 21.72
C VAL A 707 7.56 -5.03 21.70
N THR A 708 8.21 -5.43 20.60
CA THR A 708 9.67 -5.42 20.49
C THR A 708 10.21 -5.29 19.06
N THR A 709 11.45 -4.83 18.95
CA THR A 709 12.30 -4.95 17.76
C THR A 709 13.55 -5.82 17.99
N GLY A 710 13.66 -6.47 19.15
CA GLY A 710 14.82 -7.28 19.51
C GLY A 710 14.77 -7.81 20.95
N PRO A 711 14.70 -6.95 21.98
CA PRO A 711 14.71 -7.40 23.37
C PRO A 711 13.47 -8.23 23.70
N ILE A 712 13.65 -9.42 24.28
CA ILE A 712 12.58 -10.26 24.79
C ILE A 712 12.39 -9.91 26.28
N VAL A 713 11.18 -9.49 26.65
CA VAL A 713 10.90 -8.96 27.98
C VAL A 713 9.85 -9.80 28.69
N ARG A 714 10.17 -10.27 29.90
CA ARG A 714 9.23 -10.90 30.82
C ARG A 714 8.99 -9.95 31.99
N LEU A 715 7.72 -9.66 32.27
CA LEU A 715 7.30 -8.84 33.40
C LEU A 715 6.42 -9.69 34.33
N GLU A 716 6.74 -9.68 35.61
CA GLU A 716 5.89 -10.17 36.68
C GLU A 716 5.73 -9.07 37.73
N VAL A 717 4.52 -8.83 38.19
CA VAL A 717 4.22 -7.83 39.23
C VAL A 717 3.33 -8.48 40.27
N GLY A 718 3.82 -8.64 41.50
CA GLY A 718 3.08 -9.29 42.58
C GLY A 718 2.58 -10.70 42.24
N GLY A 719 3.30 -11.46 41.41
CA GLY A 719 2.89 -12.79 40.93
C GLY A 719 2.00 -12.78 39.68
N GLY A 720 1.58 -11.62 39.17
CA GLY A 720 0.74 -11.48 37.99
C GLY A 720 1.53 -11.14 36.73
N LEU A 721 0.98 -11.52 35.57
CA LEU A 721 1.54 -11.25 34.24
C LEU A 721 0.85 -10.03 33.60
N PRO A 722 1.38 -9.47 32.48
CA PRO A 722 0.70 -8.43 31.72
C PRO A 722 -0.76 -8.80 31.45
N GLY A 723 -1.67 -7.86 31.70
CA GLY A 723 -3.11 -8.07 31.63
C GLY A 723 -3.80 -8.46 32.94
N ASP A 724 -3.08 -9.09 33.87
CA ASP A 724 -3.64 -9.52 35.15
C ASP A 724 -3.92 -8.34 36.09
N THR A 725 -4.79 -8.57 37.08
CA THR A 725 -5.01 -7.67 38.21
C THR A 725 -4.50 -8.34 39.48
N VAL A 726 -3.57 -7.70 40.18
CA VAL A 726 -2.98 -8.18 41.44
C VAL A 726 -3.34 -7.26 42.60
N ARG A 727 -3.29 -7.79 43.82
CA ARG A 727 -3.56 -7.04 45.05
C ARG A 727 -2.26 -6.63 45.73
N ALA A 728 -2.17 -5.38 46.18
CA ALA A 728 -1.03 -4.88 46.96
C ALA A 728 -1.40 -4.74 48.45
N THR A 729 -1.39 -5.84 49.19
CA THR A 729 -1.92 -5.89 50.56
C THR A 729 -1.18 -5.03 51.59
N ASP A 730 0.04 -4.59 51.30
CA ASP A 730 0.87 -3.73 52.17
C ASP A 730 1.28 -2.41 51.48
N GLY A 731 0.60 -2.04 50.40
CA GLY A 731 0.90 -0.83 49.61
C GLY A 731 2.18 -0.93 48.78
N ASN A 732 2.74 -2.13 48.61
CA ASN A 732 3.92 -2.39 47.79
C ASN A 732 3.67 -3.61 46.88
N VAL A 733 4.37 -3.65 45.74
CA VAL A 733 4.43 -4.84 44.88
C VAL A 733 5.88 -5.12 44.49
N GLU A 734 6.24 -6.40 44.44
CA GLU A 734 7.48 -6.83 43.81
C GLU A 734 7.31 -6.81 42.29
N VAL A 735 8.25 -6.18 41.59
CA VAL A 735 8.37 -6.16 40.14
C VAL A 735 9.60 -6.97 39.77
N VAL A 736 9.40 -8.00 38.95
CA VAL A 736 10.46 -8.83 38.38
C VAL A 736 10.48 -8.61 36.88
N VAL A 737 11.63 -8.15 36.38
CA VAL A 737 11.86 -7.90 34.96
C VAL A 737 12.97 -8.82 34.47
N GLY A 738 12.63 -9.75 33.59
CA GLY A 738 13.58 -10.55 32.83
C GLY A 738 13.79 -9.97 31.44
N ILE A 739 15.04 -9.77 31.04
CA ILE A 739 15.41 -9.31 29.69
C ILE A 739 16.37 -10.32 29.08
N GLU A 740 15.99 -10.82 27.90
CA GLU A 740 16.83 -11.65 27.06
C GLU A 740 17.05 -10.98 25.69
N ALA A 741 18.22 -11.19 25.11
CA ALA A 741 18.53 -10.61 23.80
C ALA A 741 19.59 -11.45 23.06
N ALA A 742 19.39 -11.69 21.77
CA ALA A 742 20.39 -12.33 20.93
C ALA A 742 21.67 -11.47 20.85
N PRO A 743 22.84 -12.04 20.50
CA PRO A 743 24.12 -11.35 20.55
C PRO A 743 24.19 -9.99 19.84
N TRP A 744 23.41 -9.81 18.77
CA TRP A 744 23.36 -8.59 17.97
C TRP A 744 22.42 -7.50 18.52
N VAL A 745 21.56 -7.82 19.47
CA VAL A 745 20.57 -6.90 20.03
C VAL A 745 21.19 -6.10 21.18
N ASP A 746 21.46 -4.81 20.96
CA ASP A 746 21.92 -3.90 22.01
C ASP A 746 20.80 -3.59 23.02
N VAL A 747 21.13 -3.67 24.31
CA VAL A 747 20.23 -3.36 25.44
C VAL A 747 21.03 -2.60 26.49
N ARG A 748 20.50 -1.46 26.94
CA ARG A 748 21.24 -0.51 27.80
C ARG A 748 20.53 -0.09 29.05
N ARG A 749 19.21 -0.02 28.99
CA ARG A 749 18.42 0.45 30.12
C ARG A 749 17.04 -0.14 30.09
N LEU A 750 16.49 -0.34 31.27
CA LEU A 750 15.06 -0.56 31.48
C LEU A 750 14.50 0.56 32.35
N VAL A 751 13.21 0.85 32.19
CA VAL A 751 12.46 1.78 33.06
C VAL A 751 11.19 1.07 33.51
N VAL A 752 10.98 1.02 34.82
CA VAL A 752 9.71 0.58 35.42
C VAL A 752 8.80 1.80 35.52
N TRP A 753 7.60 1.70 34.97
CA TRP A 753 6.59 2.76 34.98
C TRP A 753 5.49 2.40 35.96
N VAL A 754 5.08 3.34 36.81
CA VAL A 754 3.97 3.17 37.77
C VAL A 754 2.93 4.25 37.50
N GLY A 755 1.74 3.87 37.04
CA GLY A 755 0.65 4.80 36.74
C GLY A 755 1.02 5.85 35.69
N GLY A 756 1.85 5.48 34.70
CA GLY A 756 2.37 6.38 33.68
C GLY A 756 3.51 7.30 34.12
N ARG A 757 4.02 7.15 35.35
CA ARG A 757 5.20 7.87 35.83
C ARG A 757 6.45 6.98 35.69
N PRO A 758 7.54 7.46 35.06
CA PRO A 758 8.77 6.69 34.94
C PRO A 758 9.51 6.65 36.28
N GLY A 759 10.01 5.48 36.66
CA GLY A 759 11.06 5.36 37.68
C GLY A 759 12.44 5.77 37.15
N GLU A 760 13.45 5.67 38.01
CA GLU A 760 14.84 5.87 37.60
C GLU A 760 15.26 4.81 36.57
N PRO A 761 15.93 5.19 35.46
CA PRO A 761 16.46 4.22 34.51
C PRO A 761 17.47 3.29 35.16
N VAL A 762 17.24 1.98 35.01
CA VAL A 762 18.14 0.95 35.53
C VAL A 762 19.10 0.54 34.41
N PRO A 763 20.43 0.73 34.57
CA PRO A 763 21.40 0.36 33.55
C PRO A 763 21.51 -1.16 33.43
N VAL A 764 21.50 -1.65 32.19
CA VAL A 764 21.81 -3.05 31.88
C VAL A 764 23.33 -3.15 31.66
N PRO A 765 24.05 -4.00 32.41
CA PRO A 765 25.49 -4.12 32.28
C PRO A 765 25.92 -4.54 30.86
N PRO A 766 27.07 -4.03 30.37
CA PRO A 766 27.62 -4.48 29.10
C PRO A 766 27.96 -5.97 29.17
N ARG A 767 27.78 -6.67 28.05
CA ARG A 767 28.11 -8.09 27.89
C ARG A 767 29.29 -8.29 26.93
N PRO A 768 30.02 -9.41 27.00
CA PRO A 768 31.02 -9.75 26.00
C PRO A 768 30.45 -9.74 24.58
N ALA A 769 31.24 -9.30 23.61
CA ALA A 769 30.82 -9.31 22.21
C ALA A 769 30.49 -10.74 21.75
N GLY A 770 29.37 -10.91 21.05
CA GLY A 770 28.95 -12.21 20.51
C GLY A 770 28.19 -13.11 21.48
N THR A 771 27.91 -12.69 22.73
CA THR A 771 27.11 -13.49 23.68
C THR A 771 25.68 -13.00 23.78
N ALA A 772 24.73 -13.92 23.98
CA ALA A 772 23.35 -13.58 24.34
C ALA A 772 23.32 -12.86 25.71
N LEU A 773 22.28 -12.06 25.93
CA LEU A 773 21.98 -11.42 27.21
C LEU A 773 20.94 -12.24 27.96
N ALA A 774 21.16 -12.39 29.26
CA ALA A 774 20.13 -12.70 30.25
C ALA A 774 20.34 -11.75 31.44
N PHE A 775 19.36 -10.91 31.72
CA PHE A 775 19.40 -9.95 32.82
C PHE A 775 18.09 -10.01 33.59
N GLU A 776 18.17 -10.12 34.91
CA GLU A 776 17.02 -10.07 35.80
C GLU A 776 17.15 -8.87 36.74
N HIS A 777 16.08 -8.09 36.86
CA HIS A 777 15.97 -7.00 37.81
C HIS A 777 14.77 -7.22 38.72
N ARG A 778 14.98 -7.15 40.02
CA ARG A 778 13.94 -7.20 41.04
C ARG A 778 13.91 -5.89 41.80
N VAL A 779 12.72 -5.31 41.92
CA VAL A 779 12.52 -4.08 42.69
C VAL A 779 11.15 -4.09 43.36
N THR A 780 11.10 -3.66 44.60
CA THR A 780 9.83 -3.39 45.29
C THR A 780 9.43 -1.95 45.01
N VAL A 781 8.25 -1.74 44.45
CA VAL A 781 7.73 -0.40 44.14
C VAL A 781 6.53 -0.05 45.04
N PRO A 782 6.48 1.18 45.57
CA PRO A 782 5.33 1.64 46.33
C PRO A 782 4.15 1.88 45.38
N VAL A 783 2.98 1.39 45.77
CA VAL A 783 1.71 1.52 45.04
C VAL A 783 0.63 2.04 46.00
N PRO A 784 0.70 3.31 46.42
CA PRO A 784 -0.19 3.87 47.43
C PRO A 784 -1.63 4.13 46.95
N TRP A 785 -1.91 3.91 45.67
CA TRP A 785 -3.23 4.00 45.05
C TRP A 785 -3.33 2.96 43.93
N ASP A 786 -4.55 2.63 43.54
CA ASP A 786 -4.82 1.72 42.42
C ASP A 786 -4.11 2.21 41.16
N THR A 787 -3.31 1.35 40.56
CA THR A 787 -2.38 1.77 39.51
C THR A 787 -2.16 0.65 38.50
N PHE A 788 -1.24 0.89 37.57
CA PHE A 788 -0.68 -0.13 36.70
C PHE A 788 0.83 -0.04 36.68
N VAL A 789 1.47 -1.16 36.36
CA VAL A 789 2.93 -1.26 36.22
C VAL A 789 3.26 -1.84 34.85
N LEU A 790 4.17 -1.20 34.13
CA LEU A 790 4.72 -1.69 32.87
C LEU A 790 6.21 -1.38 32.77
N VAL A 791 6.88 -1.96 31.77
CA VAL A 791 8.33 -1.76 31.57
C VAL A 791 8.61 -1.33 30.14
N THR A 792 9.57 -0.42 29.98
CA THR A 792 10.24 -0.14 28.71
C THR A 792 11.70 -0.57 28.76
N VAL A 793 12.24 -1.01 27.61
CA VAL A 793 13.63 -1.43 27.43
C VAL A 793 14.19 -0.76 26.19
N GLU A 794 15.42 -0.24 26.26
CA GLU A 794 16.06 0.48 25.15
C GLU A 794 17.54 0.12 24.99
N GLY A 795 17.97 0.06 23.73
CA GLY A 795 19.37 0.07 23.30
C GLY A 795 19.75 1.40 22.62
N ASP A 796 21.05 1.66 22.55
CA ASP A 796 21.62 2.86 21.91
C ASP A 796 22.07 2.57 20.48
N PHE A 797 22.50 1.32 20.18
CA PHE A 797 23.07 0.97 18.89
C PHE A 797 22.09 0.25 17.97
N PRO A 798 21.91 0.71 16.72
CA PRO A 798 21.00 0.08 15.77
C PRO A 798 21.54 -1.27 15.27
N ALA A 799 20.62 -2.18 14.95
CA ALA A 799 20.92 -3.48 14.36
C ALA A 799 21.07 -3.37 12.83
N HIS A 800 22.19 -2.80 12.36
CA HIS A 800 22.38 -2.47 10.95
C HIS A 800 22.27 -3.65 9.98
N GLU A 801 22.54 -4.89 10.38
CA GLU A 801 22.36 -6.07 9.53
C GLU A 801 20.89 -6.46 9.31
N VAL A 802 20.02 -6.12 10.27
CA VAL A 802 18.59 -6.49 10.29
C VAL A 802 17.74 -5.32 9.79
N LEU A 803 18.03 -4.12 10.30
CA LEU A 803 17.30 -2.88 10.07
C LEU A 803 18.25 -1.79 9.54
N PRO A 804 18.88 -1.98 8.37
CA PRO A 804 19.98 -1.15 7.88
C PRO A 804 19.59 0.31 7.54
N GLN A 805 18.30 0.64 7.55
CA GLN A 805 17.79 1.99 7.26
C GLN A 805 17.50 2.80 8.53
N PHE A 806 17.55 2.19 9.71
CA PHE A 806 17.13 2.82 10.94
C PHE A 806 18.31 3.07 11.86
N ALA A 807 18.36 4.29 12.40
CA ALA A 807 19.38 4.73 13.35
C ALA A 807 18.93 4.57 14.81
N VAL A 808 17.72 4.04 15.03
CA VAL A 808 17.15 3.82 16.36
C VAL A 808 17.61 2.46 16.89
N GLY A 809 18.11 2.42 18.12
CA GLY A 809 18.47 1.17 18.79
C GLY A 809 17.26 0.27 19.07
N PRO A 810 17.47 -1.03 19.33
CA PRO A 810 16.40 -1.96 19.69
C PRO A 810 15.60 -1.48 20.90
N ARG A 811 14.28 -1.69 20.89
CA ARG A 811 13.38 -1.25 21.96
C ARG A 811 12.29 -2.29 22.22
N ALA A 812 11.76 -2.27 23.42
CA ALA A 812 10.57 -3.04 23.79
C ALA A 812 9.73 -2.32 24.86
N PHE A 813 8.45 -2.63 24.92
CA PHE A 813 7.58 -2.27 26.03
C PHE A 813 6.54 -3.36 26.29
N THR A 814 6.14 -3.54 27.56
CA THR A 814 5.12 -4.51 27.95
C THR A 814 3.73 -3.87 28.03
N ASN A 815 2.68 -4.68 27.89
CA ASN A 815 1.37 -4.30 28.41
C ASN A 815 1.40 -4.21 29.96
N PRO A 816 0.45 -3.49 30.58
CA PRO A 816 0.43 -3.28 32.01
C PRO A 816 -0.01 -4.51 32.82
N VAL A 817 0.54 -4.68 34.02
CA VAL A 817 -0.12 -5.40 35.12
C VAL A 817 -0.90 -4.40 35.96
N TRP A 818 -2.16 -4.68 36.25
CA TRP A 818 -3.03 -3.82 37.04
C TRP A 818 -2.88 -4.12 38.53
N VAL A 819 -2.91 -3.08 39.37
CA VAL A 819 -2.71 -3.20 40.81
C VAL A 819 -3.92 -2.59 41.53
N ASP A 820 -4.68 -3.47 42.19
CA ASP A 820 -5.71 -3.14 43.19
C ASP A 820 -4.98 -2.89 44.52
N ALA A 821 -4.73 -1.62 44.83
CA ALA A 821 -3.95 -1.22 45.99
C ALA A 821 -4.80 -1.14 47.26
N ASN A 822 -6.10 -0.91 47.12
CA ASN A 822 -7.03 -0.77 48.25
C ASN A 822 -7.69 -2.11 48.66
N GLY A 823 -7.59 -3.15 47.81
CA GLY A 823 -8.10 -4.50 48.02
C GLY A 823 -9.60 -4.67 47.81
N ASP A 824 -10.29 -3.73 47.16
CA ASP A 824 -11.74 -3.74 46.97
C ASP A 824 -12.22 -4.59 45.78
N GLY A 825 -11.29 -5.10 44.97
CA GLY A 825 -11.56 -5.93 43.79
C GLY A 825 -11.81 -5.14 42.51
N ALA A 826 -11.69 -3.81 42.53
CA ALA A 826 -11.63 -2.93 41.38
C ALA A 826 -10.24 -2.29 41.24
N VAL A 827 -10.00 -1.59 40.13
CA VAL A 827 -8.79 -0.78 39.94
C VAL A 827 -9.28 0.59 39.51
N ASP A 828 -9.49 1.46 40.49
CA ASP A 828 -10.01 2.80 40.31
C ASP A 828 -8.86 3.80 40.25
N LEU A 829 -8.30 3.96 39.05
CA LEU A 829 -7.20 4.89 38.82
C LEU A 829 -7.66 6.33 39.12
N ALA A 830 -7.19 6.88 40.24
CA ALA A 830 -7.46 8.26 40.58
C ALA A 830 -6.84 9.17 39.50
N PRO A 831 -7.56 10.19 38.98
CA PRO A 831 -6.95 11.16 38.08
C PRO A 831 -5.79 11.81 38.83
N ALA A 832 -4.57 11.66 38.30
CA ALA A 832 -3.39 12.27 38.87
C ALA A 832 -3.69 13.74 39.18
N ALA A 833 -3.61 14.13 40.46
CA ALA A 833 -3.69 15.53 40.82
C ALA A 833 -2.61 16.27 39.99
N PRO A 834 -2.94 17.35 39.28
CA PRO A 834 -1.96 18.07 38.49
C PRO A 834 -0.88 18.59 39.44
N GLU A 835 0.34 18.07 39.31
CA GLU A 835 1.48 18.63 40.01
C GLU A 835 1.67 20.06 39.49
N THR A 836 1.37 21.04 40.34
CA THR A 836 1.79 22.41 40.13
C THR A 836 3.31 22.42 40.04
N ARG A 837 3.85 22.56 38.83
CA ARG A 837 5.25 22.97 38.66
C ARG A 837 5.40 24.30 39.39
N ALA A 838 6.16 24.29 40.48
CA ALA A 838 6.58 25.50 41.14
C ALA A 838 7.41 26.32 40.14
N ASP A 839 6.92 27.51 39.83
CA ASP A 839 7.66 28.52 39.09
C ASP A 839 9.01 28.79 39.78
N ALA A 840 10.09 28.43 39.10
CA ALA A 840 11.42 28.92 39.40
C ALA A 840 11.92 29.78 38.23
N GLY A 841 11.76 31.10 38.38
CA GLY A 841 12.73 32.07 37.86
C GLY A 841 12.41 32.74 36.53
N GLY A 842 11.99 34.00 36.62
CA GLY A 842 11.66 34.89 35.49
C GLY A 842 12.80 35.25 34.52
N GLY A 843 12.36 35.68 33.33
CA GLY A 843 13.14 36.38 32.29
C GLY A 843 12.20 36.80 31.15
N PRO A 844 12.32 38.02 30.58
CA PRO A 844 11.16 38.82 30.21
C PRO A 844 10.53 38.50 28.86
N ALA A 845 9.24 38.82 28.79
CA ALA A 845 8.41 38.83 27.58
C ALA A 845 9.02 39.69 26.48
N LEU A 846 8.95 39.19 25.24
CA LEU A 846 9.08 40.00 24.03
C LEU A 846 7.81 39.87 23.19
N GLU A 847 7.29 41.05 22.90
CA GLU A 847 6.00 41.35 22.31
C GLU A 847 5.85 40.84 20.88
N ALA A 848 4.59 40.61 20.51
CA ALA A 848 4.15 40.38 19.16
C ALA A 848 4.47 41.59 18.25
N HIS A 849 5.12 41.33 17.12
CA HIS A 849 5.10 42.22 15.96
C HIS A 849 4.65 41.47 14.72
N ALA A 850 3.48 41.87 14.21
CA ALA A 850 3.08 41.67 12.83
C ALA A 850 3.98 42.53 11.91
N GLY A 851 4.48 41.96 10.82
CA GLY A 851 5.28 42.68 9.82
C GLY A 851 5.55 41.84 8.58
N ASP A 852 5.34 42.47 7.43
CA ASP A 852 5.26 41.98 6.06
C ASP A 852 6.63 41.74 5.37
N GLY A 853 6.63 41.05 4.23
CA GLY A 853 7.78 40.85 3.31
C GLY A 853 8.37 39.42 3.37
N GLY A 854 8.59 38.67 2.30
CA GLY A 854 8.94 39.05 0.94
C GLY A 854 10.32 38.47 0.61
N ALA A 855 10.37 37.58 -0.39
CA ALA A 855 11.55 37.10 -1.15
C ALA A 855 12.34 35.86 -0.65
N ALA A 856 12.32 34.86 -1.56
CA ALA A 856 13.44 34.09 -2.09
C ALA A 856 14.47 33.45 -1.13
N VAL A 857 14.49 32.12 -1.11
CA VAL A 857 15.66 31.34 -0.70
C VAL A 857 16.21 30.62 -1.93
N SER A 858 17.42 31.01 -2.30
CA SER A 858 18.30 30.45 -3.31
C SER A 858 19.07 29.24 -2.78
N ASP A 859 19.55 28.44 -3.75
CA ASP A 859 20.37 27.24 -3.63
C ASP A 859 21.63 27.31 -2.74
N ALA A 860 22.04 26.07 -2.40
CA ALA A 860 23.40 25.55 -2.18
C ALA A 860 24.02 25.61 -0.78
N ALA A 861 24.33 24.43 -0.23
CA ALA A 861 25.72 23.99 -0.10
C ALA A 861 25.83 22.54 0.46
N THR A 862 26.49 21.68 -0.31
CA THR A 862 27.18 20.44 0.11
C THR A 862 28.21 20.68 1.21
N PRO A 863 28.44 19.73 2.15
CA PRO A 863 29.68 19.67 2.91
C PRO A 863 30.66 18.64 2.31
N SER A 864 31.88 19.11 2.07
CA SER A 864 33.07 18.33 1.77
C SER A 864 33.56 17.58 3.01
N ALA A 865 34.15 16.41 2.76
CA ALA A 865 34.91 15.61 3.71
C ALA A 865 36.16 16.35 4.20
N ASP A 866 36.43 16.27 5.50
CA ASP A 866 37.77 16.07 6.07
C ASP A 866 37.65 15.65 7.54
N GLN A 867 38.40 14.58 7.87
CA GLN A 867 38.61 13.88 9.15
C GLN A 867 37.66 12.75 9.54
#